data_AF-A0A7R8YQM7-F1
#
_entry.id   AF-A0A7R8YQM7-F1
#
_cell.length_a   1.000
_cell.length_b   1.000
_cell.length_c   1.000
_cell.angle_alpha   90.00
_cell.angle_beta   90.00
_cell.angle_gamma   90.00
#
_symmetry.space_group_name_H-M   'P 1'
#
loop_
_entity.id
_entity.type
_entity.pdbx_description
1 polymer ?
#
loop_
_entity_poly.entity_id
_entity_poly.type
_entity_poly.pdbx_seq_one_letter_code
_entity_poly.pdbx_strand_id
1 'polypeptide(L)'
;MEVIKVLTTVLFALVVLGVRNIEANQPNEDDFYTAGVLEYSYLVSNKSMEESVELNVNEYVRFIELAKRKNVDVLVFPEATLNHDFIETREQLSDYAVVTPDPKLKIAPYEHENDYSSILVKLSKAAKDNQIYVLVNLIEKMLCTSESDACKPPHNVHNDGYCLYNTNVVFDRKGRLISRYRKVNLYIEPRLDEPSEQPLPIFETDFGVKFGHFICFDVMFKYPSRILVQQENITNILYPTYWYAGLPFFIAETIHQGWAYSNNVNFIVSGANVLHFGISGAGIYFGRKRIQAIETKPDPVRKLYTAKVPKNIRADIKFEEPQIREESSAADLLRLNVSENWVSEYPIFFPLNEPQETVCVNDNKICCTVEVKRKDLKVPDGALSYKYALNLNYSTKLYIERRNMGEISCAIVACTGEAMDTCGKRFHTENVAPGIEFEHIKITAKIRSDKFEDVMIQPNTVTTGLLPFDVSNYTLTETDVFPDQSYNYKNFTIESTTTVSEFLVFGMYGRDFSMDHDKMEDIARFHEKSKLNADNEFSNLLDSEAFNLLLLSLQCDMEVIKVLTTVFFALVVLGVGNIEANLPNGDDFYTAGVLEYSYLVSNKSMMESVELNVNEYVRFIELAKRKNVDVLVFPEATLNHDFIETREQLSDYAVVTPDPKLKIAPYEHENDYSSILVKLSKAAKDNQIYVLVNLIEKMLCTSESDACKPPHNVHNDGYCLYNTNVVFDRKGRLISRYRKVNLYIEPRLDEPSEQPLPIFETDFGVKFGHFICFDVMFKYPSRILVQQENITNILYPTYWYAGLPFFIAETIHQGWAYSNNVNFMVSGANVLHFGTSGAGIYFGHKRIQAIETKPDPVRKLYTAKVPKNIRADVKFEEPQIREESSAADLLRLYVSENWVSEYPIFFPLKEPQETVCVNDNKLCCTVEVKKKDLKVPDGAVSYKYALSLNYTTKLYIERRNMGEITCAIVACTGEAMDTCGRRFHTENVAPGIEFEHIKITAKIRSDKFEDVMIQPNTVTTGLLPFDVSNYTLTETDVFPDQSYNYKNFTIESTTTVSEFLVFGMFGRDFSMDHDKMEDIARFHEKSKRNKNSV
;
A
#
# COMPACT_ATOMS: atom_id res chain seq x y z
N MET A 1 -50.23 25.91 -28.71
CA MET A 1 -49.97 25.01 -29.85
C MET A 1 -49.02 25.62 -30.88
N GLU A 2 -49.13 26.91 -31.23
CA GLU A 2 -48.20 27.54 -32.21
C GLU A 2 -46.75 27.63 -31.74
N VAL A 3 -46.51 27.85 -30.43
CA VAL A 3 -45.17 27.80 -29.81
C VAL A 3 -44.39 26.52 -30.17
N ILE A 4 -45.06 25.38 -30.30
CA ILE A 4 -44.45 24.09 -30.63
C ILE A 4 -43.97 24.03 -32.09
N LYS A 5 -44.62 24.76 -33.01
CA LYS A 5 -44.18 24.90 -34.41
C LYS A 5 -42.95 25.81 -34.54
N VAL A 6 -42.83 26.83 -33.67
CA VAL A 6 -41.65 27.70 -33.63
C VAL A 6 -40.43 26.91 -33.12
N LEU A 7 -40.54 26.21 -31.99
CA LEU A 7 -39.43 25.42 -31.44
C LEU A 7 -38.95 24.32 -32.41
N THR A 8 -39.85 23.56 -33.04
CA THR A 8 -39.46 22.50 -33.99
C THR A 8 -38.73 23.04 -35.23
N THR A 9 -39.10 24.23 -35.70
CA THR A 9 -38.42 24.87 -36.85
C THR A 9 -37.01 25.36 -36.46
N VAL A 10 -36.84 25.90 -35.24
CA VAL A 10 -35.53 26.33 -34.73
C VAL A 10 -34.59 25.15 -34.45
N LEU A 11 -35.11 24.05 -33.87
CA LEU A 11 -34.31 22.83 -33.66
C LEU A 11 -33.77 22.26 -34.98
N PHE A 12 -34.61 22.19 -36.02
CA PHE A 12 -34.19 21.63 -37.31
C PHE A 12 -33.12 22.49 -38.01
N ALA A 13 -33.17 23.83 -37.85
CA ALA A 13 -32.15 24.73 -38.35
C ALA A 13 -30.80 24.56 -37.63
N LEU A 14 -30.81 24.34 -36.31
CA LEU A 14 -29.60 24.09 -35.53
C LEU A 14 -28.95 22.74 -35.86
N VAL A 15 -29.75 21.68 -36.05
CA VAL A 15 -29.24 20.34 -36.44
C VAL A 15 -28.58 20.36 -37.83
N VAL A 16 -29.08 21.15 -38.78
CA VAL A 16 -28.50 21.25 -40.13
C VAL A 16 -27.25 22.14 -40.19
N LEU A 17 -27.07 23.06 -39.23
CA LEU A 17 -25.86 23.89 -39.13
C LEU A 17 -24.75 23.27 -38.25
N GLY A 18 -25.05 22.22 -37.47
CA GLY A 18 -24.08 21.53 -36.61
C GLY A 18 -23.19 20.49 -37.31
N VAL A 19 -23.31 20.28 -38.63
CA VAL A 19 -22.57 19.22 -39.35
C VAL A 19 -21.61 19.82 -40.38
N ARG A 20 -20.40 20.20 -39.93
CA ARG A 20 -19.19 20.35 -40.74
C ARG A 20 -17.92 20.42 -39.88
N ASN A 21 -16.79 20.06 -40.49
CA ASN A 21 -15.43 20.12 -39.96
C ASN A 21 -15.16 19.25 -38.71
N ILE A 22 -15.20 17.92 -38.92
CA ILE A 22 -14.13 17.07 -38.35
C ILE A 22 -12.98 17.13 -39.37
N GLU A 23 -12.02 18.02 -39.13
CA GLU A 23 -10.72 17.99 -39.79
C GLU A 23 -9.70 17.46 -38.77
N ALA A 24 -8.95 16.43 -39.15
CA ALA A 24 -7.90 15.87 -38.30
C ALA A 24 -6.70 16.82 -38.32
N ASN A 25 -6.55 17.66 -37.29
CA ASN A 25 -5.37 18.49 -37.10
C ASN A 25 -4.11 17.61 -37.09
N GLN A 26 -3.12 17.98 -37.89
CA GLN A 26 -1.76 17.49 -37.66
C GLN A 26 -1.23 18.10 -36.36
N PRO A 27 -0.50 17.34 -35.53
CA PRO A 27 0.06 17.86 -34.29
C PRO A 27 1.10 18.94 -34.59
N ASN A 28 0.97 20.07 -33.89
CA ASN A 28 1.87 21.21 -33.96
C ASN A 28 3.12 20.96 -33.09
N GLU A 29 4.20 21.76 -33.21
CA GLU A 29 5.32 21.62 -32.25
C GLU A 29 4.89 21.91 -30.81
N ASP A 30 3.89 22.78 -30.62
CA ASP A 30 3.25 23.05 -29.33
C ASP A 30 2.50 21.84 -28.73
N ASP A 31 2.32 20.74 -29.45
CA ASP A 31 1.71 19.50 -28.92
C ASP A 31 2.75 18.54 -28.29
N PHE A 32 4.03 18.93 -28.23
CA PHE A 32 5.12 18.14 -27.65
C PHE A 32 5.90 18.89 -26.55
N TYR A 33 6.65 18.14 -25.75
CA TYR A 33 7.70 18.65 -24.85
C TYR A 33 8.91 17.73 -24.90
N THR A 34 10.09 18.18 -24.47
CA THR A 34 11.28 17.31 -24.45
C THR A 34 11.53 16.76 -23.05
N ALA A 35 11.46 15.44 -22.90
CA ALA A 35 11.83 14.74 -21.66
C ALA A 35 13.29 14.29 -21.69
N GLY A 36 13.92 14.20 -20.52
CA GLY A 36 15.24 13.61 -20.31
C GLY A 36 15.25 12.67 -19.11
N VAL A 37 15.96 11.54 -19.24
CA VAL A 37 16.15 10.52 -18.20
C VAL A 37 17.58 10.01 -18.23
N LEU A 38 18.07 9.49 -17.11
CA LEU A 38 19.37 8.83 -17.03
C LEU A 38 19.24 7.35 -16.69
N GLU A 39 20.22 6.58 -17.18
CA GLU A 39 20.72 5.37 -16.50
C GLU A 39 21.97 5.82 -15.70
N TYR A 40 21.98 5.64 -14.38
CA TYR A 40 22.99 6.24 -13.48
C TYR A 40 23.48 5.30 -12.38
N SER A 41 24.77 4.99 -12.43
CA SER A 41 25.54 4.37 -11.35
C SER A 41 26.18 5.45 -10.49
N TYR A 42 26.01 5.40 -9.16
CA TYR A 42 26.49 6.43 -8.26
C TYR A 42 28.03 6.50 -8.14
N LEU A 43 28.52 7.64 -7.66
CA LEU A 43 29.93 7.88 -7.37
C LEU A 43 30.18 7.68 -5.87
N VAL A 44 31.21 6.90 -5.52
CA VAL A 44 31.67 6.71 -4.12
C VAL A 44 33.12 7.17 -4.02
N SER A 45 33.45 7.94 -2.99
CA SER A 45 34.83 8.28 -2.64
C SER A 45 35.41 7.31 -1.62
N ASN A 46 36.68 6.94 -1.82
CA ASN A 46 37.46 6.18 -0.86
C ASN A 46 37.96 7.01 0.35
N LYS A 47 37.54 8.28 0.51
CA LYS A 47 37.98 9.16 1.62
C LYS A 47 36.90 9.46 2.66
N SER A 48 35.71 9.89 2.22
CA SER A 48 34.59 10.23 3.09
C SER A 48 33.27 10.17 2.33
N MET A 49 32.19 9.98 3.07
CA MET A 49 30.84 9.89 2.51
C MET A 49 30.32 11.26 2.03
N GLU A 50 30.74 12.34 2.69
CA GLU A 50 30.54 13.72 2.27
C GLU A 50 31.09 13.97 0.85
N GLU A 51 32.27 13.43 0.53
CA GLU A 51 32.84 13.54 -0.82
C GLU A 51 32.05 12.70 -1.84
N SER A 52 31.53 11.52 -1.46
CA SER A 52 30.64 10.72 -2.31
C SER A 52 29.38 11.52 -2.69
N VAL A 53 28.73 12.17 -1.72
CA VAL A 53 27.52 12.97 -1.97
C VAL A 53 27.85 14.20 -2.82
N GLU A 54 28.90 14.95 -2.48
CA GLU A 54 29.35 16.12 -3.24
C GLU A 54 29.70 15.76 -4.71
N LEU A 55 30.30 14.58 -4.95
CA LEU A 55 30.55 14.07 -6.30
C LEU A 55 29.25 13.86 -7.09
N ASN A 56 28.26 13.18 -6.52
CA ASN A 56 26.97 12.94 -7.19
C ASN A 56 26.18 14.24 -7.42
N VAL A 57 26.19 15.17 -6.45
CA VAL A 57 25.52 16.48 -6.58
C VAL A 57 26.13 17.30 -7.72
N ASN A 58 27.45 17.35 -7.83
CA ASN A 58 28.13 18.07 -8.91
C ASN A 58 27.90 17.40 -10.28
N GLU A 59 27.83 16.07 -10.32
CA GLU A 59 27.49 15.31 -11.53
C GLU A 59 26.03 15.54 -11.96
N TYR A 60 25.08 15.62 -11.01
CA TYR A 60 23.69 16.00 -11.28
C TYR A 60 23.61 17.42 -11.87
N VAL A 61 24.33 18.40 -11.32
CA VAL A 61 24.42 19.76 -11.90
C VAL A 61 24.95 19.71 -13.34
N ARG A 62 26.02 18.93 -13.60
CA ARG A 62 26.57 18.74 -14.96
C ARG A 62 25.54 18.14 -15.92
N PHE A 63 24.68 17.22 -15.46
CA PHE A 63 23.61 16.64 -16.27
C PHE A 63 22.44 17.60 -16.51
N ILE A 64 22.10 18.48 -15.56
CA ILE A 64 21.09 19.55 -15.77
C ILE A 64 21.56 20.50 -16.90
N GLU A 65 22.82 20.91 -16.89
CA GLU A 65 23.40 21.73 -17.98
C GLU A 65 23.45 20.97 -19.33
N LEU A 66 23.67 19.66 -19.31
CA LEU A 66 23.72 18.84 -20.52
C LEU A 66 22.31 18.64 -21.11
N ALA A 67 21.31 18.44 -20.25
CA ALA A 67 19.90 18.34 -20.63
C ALA A 67 19.41 19.65 -21.27
N LYS A 68 19.77 20.81 -20.71
CA LYS A 68 19.43 22.10 -21.34
C LYS A 68 20.10 22.28 -22.71
N ARG A 69 21.35 21.86 -22.87
CA ARG A 69 22.05 21.82 -24.17
C ARG A 69 21.41 20.87 -25.19
N LYS A 70 20.56 19.93 -24.74
CA LYS A 70 19.71 19.06 -25.58
C LYS A 70 18.25 19.55 -25.70
N ASN A 71 17.95 20.80 -25.31
CA ASN A 71 16.60 21.38 -25.28
C ASN A 71 15.57 20.60 -24.43
N VAL A 72 16.01 19.91 -23.38
CA VAL A 72 15.11 19.23 -22.43
C VAL A 72 14.28 20.26 -21.65
N ASP A 73 12.97 20.03 -21.56
CA ASP A 73 12.03 20.79 -20.73
C ASP A 73 11.90 20.21 -19.33
N VAL A 74 11.90 18.87 -19.20
CA VAL A 74 11.82 18.16 -17.93
C VAL A 74 12.86 17.03 -17.85
N LEU A 75 13.70 17.08 -16.82
CA LEU A 75 14.73 16.10 -16.52
C LEU A 75 14.37 15.30 -15.27
N VAL A 76 14.45 13.97 -15.37
CA VAL A 76 14.29 13.04 -14.24
C VAL A 76 15.66 12.44 -13.94
N PHE A 77 16.08 12.49 -12.68
CA PHE A 77 17.22 11.73 -12.19
C PHE A 77 16.79 10.42 -11.56
N PRO A 78 17.63 9.36 -11.59
CA PRO A 78 17.33 8.10 -10.94
C PRO A 78 17.25 8.19 -9.44
N GLU A 79 16.72 7.11 -8.90
CA GLU A 79 16.50 6.93 -7.50
C GLU A 79 17.78 6.53 -6.75
N ALA A 80 17.81 6.73 -5.43
CA ALA A 80 18.79 6.18 -4.49
C ALA A 80 20.28 6.55 -4.75
N THR A 81 20.54 7.39 -5.76
CA THR A 81 21.86 7.55 -6.39
C THR A 81 22.53 8.89 -6.11
N LEU A 82 21.80 9.87 -5.58
CA LEU A 82 22.36 11.18 -5.21
C LEU A 82 23.05 11.14 -3.85
N ASN A 83 22.30 10.73 -2.84
CA ASN A 83 22.65 10.77 -1.43
C ASN A 83 21.88 9.66 -0.71
N HIS A 84 22.09 8.38 -1.06
CA HIS A 84 21.33 7.30 -0.42
C HIS A 84 21.98 5.91 -0.35
N ASP A 85 22.00 5.12 -1.44
CA ASP A 85 22.22 3.66 -1.35
C ASP A 85 23.58 3.32 -0.73
N PHE A 86 24.62 4.04 -1.18
CA PHE A 86 26.02 3.88 -0.80
C PHE A 86 26.36 4.27 0.66
N ILE A 87 25.37 4.34 1.57
CA ILE A 87 25.49 4.83 2.94
C ILE A 87 24.81 3.84 3.90
N GLU A 88 25.30 3.62 5.14
CA GLU A 88 25.09 2.35 5.87
C GLU A 88 24.09 2.32 7.05
N THR A 89 24.48 2.65 8.32
CA THR A 89 23.71 2.33 9.56
C THR A 89 22.69 3.37 10.07
N ARG A 90 22.89 4.30 11.04
CA ARG A 90 21.88 5.38 11.36
C ARG A 90 22.17 6.91 11.16
N GLU A 91 23.39 7.49 11.23
CA GLU A 91 23.62 8.88 10.68
C GLU A 91 24.98 9.12 9.90
N GLN A 92 25.22 10.25 9.23
CA GLN A 92 25.98 10.55 7.98
C GLN A 92 25.16 10.89 6.68
N LEU A 93 24.34 10.01 6.07
CA LEU A 93 23.16 10.30 5.19
C LEU A 93 22.34 11.48 5.74
N SER A 94 22.39 11.59 7.06
CA SER A 94 22.33 12.75 7.94
C SER A 94 22.67 14.14 7.43
N ASP A 95 23.97 14.39 7.46
CA ASP A 95 24.74 15.54 7.08
C ASP A 95 24.48 15.81 5.60
N TYR A 96 23.99 14.77 4.91
CA TYR A 96 23.63 14.73 3.51
C TYR A 96 22.11 14.80 3.26
N ALA A 97 21.25 14.85 4.28
CA ALA A 97 19.79 14.89 4.17
C ALA A 97 19.30 16.34 4.19
N VAL A 98 18.28 16.64 3.39
CA VAL A 98 18.01 18.04 3.00
C VAL A 98 16.65 18.53 3.49
N VAL A 99 16.62 19.61 4.28
CA VAL A 99 15.35 20.21 4.71
C VAL A 99 14.66 20.89 3.53
N THR A 100 13.59 20.32 2.98
CA THR A 100 12.92 20.96 1.82
C THR A 100 11.82 21.94 2.25
N PRO A 101 11.66 23.08 1.55
CA PRO A 101 10.51 23.97 1.74
C PRO A 101 9.18 23.29 1.36
N ASP A 102 8.08 23.79 1.91
CA ASP A 102 6.73 23.41 1.48
C ASP A 102 6.47 23.86 0.02
N PRO A 103 6.11 22.95 -0.92
CA PRO A 103 5.78 23.29 -2.29
C PRO A 103 4.70 24.38 -2.44
N LYS A 104 3.78 24.49 -1.47
CA LYS A 104 2.75 25.54 -1.47
C LYS A 104 3.36 26.95 -1.45
N LEU A 105 4.52 27.11 -0.81
CA LEU A 105 5.23 28.39 -0.69
C LEU A 105 6.08 28.73 -1.93
N LYS A 106 6.39 27.75 -2.79
CA LYS A 106 7.18 27.91 -4.02
C LYS A 106 8.51 28.66 -3.81
N ILE A 107 9.19 28.37 -2.69
CA ILE A 107 10.50 28.92 -2.34
C ILE A 107 11.56 28.38 -3.31
N ALA A 108 12.52 29.22 -3.70
CA ALA A 108 13.74 28.83 -4.41
C ALA A 108 14.91 28.73 -3.41
N PRO A 109 15.38 27.52 -3.04
CA PRO A 109 16.49 27.37 -2.10
C PRO A 109 17.76 28.17 -2.42
N TYR A 110 18.06 28.45 -3.70
CA TYR A 110 19.23 29.28 -4.04
C TYR A 110 19.15 30.75 -3.57
N GLU A 111 17.96 31.27 -3.26
CA GLU A 111 17.80 32.64 -2.72
C GLU A 111 17.99 32.68 -1.19
N HIS A 112 18.25 31.51 -0.59
CA HIS A 112 18.21 31.22 0.82
C HIS A 112 19.42 30.34 1.23
N GLU A 113 20.62 30.70 0.78
CA GLU A 113 21.84 29.87 0.90
C GLU A 113 22.27 29.56 2.35
N ASN A 114 21.74 30.29 3.35
CA ASN A 114 21.96 30.02 4.79
C ASN A 114 20.88 29.13 5.42
N ASP A 115 19.71 28.99 4.77
CA ASP A 115 18.53 28.32 5.33
C ASP A 115 18.35 26.87 4.80
N TYR A 116 19.05 26.53 3.70
CA TYR A 116 18.95 25.24 3.02
C TYR A 116 20.32 24.61 2.74
N SER A 117 20.35 23.28 2.61
CA SER A 117 21.59 22.54 2.33
C SER A 117 22.19 22.92 0.97
N SER A 118 23.52 22.81 0.87
CA SER A 118 24.29 23.00 -0.37
C SER A 118 23.73 22.18 -1.54
N ILE A 119 23.19 20.98 -1.26
CA ILE A 119 22.50 20.10 -2.20
C ILE A 119 21.29 20.80 -2.83
N LEU A 120 20.35 21.29 -2.01
CA LEU A 120 19.16 21.98 -2.50
C LEU A 120 19.51 23.31 -3.18
N VAL A 121 20.44 24.08 -2.60
CA VAL A 121 20.95 25.34 -3.17
C VAL A 121 21.50 25.12 -4.58
N LYS A 122 22.41 24.15 -4.77
CA LYS A 122 23.00 23.82 -6.07
C LYS A 122 21.97 23.35 -7.09
N LEU A 123 21.06 22.44 -6.71
CA LEU A 123 20.09 21.86 -7.64
C LEU A 123 18.98 22.87 -8.02
N SER A 124 18.50 23.66 -7.05
CA SER A 124 17.61 24.81 -7.26
C SER A 124 18.25 25.83 -8.19
N LYS A 125 19.51 26.21 -7.94
CA LYS A 125 20.28 27.13 -8.78
C LYS A 125 20.48 26.58 -10.19
N ALA A 126 20.82 25.31 -10.33
CA ALA A 126 21.03 24.68 -11.62
C ALA A 126 19.74 24.63 -12.47
N ALA A 127 18.60 24.27 -11.86
CA ALA A 127 17.30 24.31 -12.53
C ALA A 127 16.92 25.74 -12.99
N LYS A 128 17.16 26.74 -12.13
CA LYS A 128 16.94 28.16 -12.43
C LYS A 128 17.86 28.69 -13.53
N ASP A 129 19.17 28.48 -13.45
CA ASP A 129 20.13 29.01 -14.42
C ASP A 129 19.98 28.31 -15.79
N ASN A 130 19.49 27.07 -15.82
CA ASN A 130 19.19 26.35 -17.05
C ASN A 130 17.73 26.45 -17.54
N GLN A 131 16.81 27.10 -16.81
CA GLN A 131 15.40 27.27 -17.21
C GLN A 131 14.75 25.93 -17.64
N ILE A 132 14.80 24.94 -16.75
CA ILE A 132 14.42 23.54 -16.98
C ILE A 132 13.69 23.00 -15.74
N TYR A 133 12.66 22.18 -15.91
CA TYR A 133 12.06 21.45 -14.79
C TYR A 133 12.97 20.29 -14.42
N VAL A 134 13.31 20.14 -13.14
CA VAL A 134 14.16 19.06 -12.67
C VAL A 134 13.47 18.33 -11.53
N LEU A 135 13.17 17.06 -11.78
CA LEU A 135 12.83 16.10 -10.75
C LEU A 135 14.14 15.43 -10.33
N VAL A 136 14.55 15.65 -9.08
CA VAL A 136 15.64 14.90 -8.46
C VAL A 136 15.05 14.00 -7.40
N ASN A 137 15.43 12.72 -7.44
CA ASN A 137 15.30 11.87 -6.28
C ASN A 137 16.44 12.19 -5.30
N LEU A 138 16.09 12.43 -4.04
CA LEU A 138 17.03 12.76 -2.98
C LEU A 138 16.49 12.37 -1.61
N ILE A 139 17.38 12.37 -0.63
CA ILE A 139 17.02 12.16 0.77
C ILE A 139 16.66 13.49 1.47
N GLU A 140 15.36 13.69 1.74
CA GLU A 140 14.85 14.85 2.49
C GLU A 140 14.99 14.65 4.03
N LYS A 141 15.17 15.76 4.76
CA LYS A 141 15.03 15.93 6.22
C LYS A 141 13.88 16.93 6.52
N MET A 142 13.40 17.07 7.75
CA MET A 142 12.82 18.35 8.24
C MET A 142 13.16 18.62 9.75
N LEU A 143 12.51 19.58 10.44
CA LEU A 143 12.57 19.96 11.89
C LEU A 143 11.11 20.07 12.43
N CYS A 144 10.58 19.82 13.67
CA CYS A 144 11.07 19.35 15.01
C CYS A 144 11.09 20.55 16.02
N THR A 145 9.93 21.16 16.26
CA THR A 145 9.47 21.59 17.60
C THR A 145 8.58 20.47 18.20
N SER A 146 7.32 20.70 18.60
CA SER A 146 6.23 19.69 18.78
C SER A 146 4.98 19.96 17.95
N GLU A 147 5.07 20.94 17.05
CA GLU A 147 4.06 21.41 16.11
C GLU A 147 4.05 20.52 14.85
N SER A 148 4.18 19.20 14.95
CA SER A 148 3.74 18.38 13.83
C SER A 148 2.85 17.22 14.06
N ASP A 149 2.01 17.11 13.05
CA ASP A 149 1.13 16.05 12.67
C ASP A 149 1.79 15.33 11.48
N ALA A 150 3.04 14.86 11.61
CA ALA A 150 3.51 13.72 10.83
C ALA A 150 4.86 13.12 11.30
N CYS A 151 5.82 13.91 11.80
CA CYS A 151 6.53 13.60 13.08
C CYS A 151 5.35 13.78 14.06
N LYS A 152 4.90 12.72 14.80
CA LYS A 152 2.48 11.61 16.01
C LYS A 152 2.16 10.03 16.47
N PRO A 153 2.87 8.85 16.80
CA PRO A 153 2.36 7.44 16.69
C PRO A 153 0.87 7.13 16.51
N PRO A 154 0.31 6.59 15.37
CA PRO A 154 0.83 5.77 14.19
C PRO A 154 1.40 5.96 12.65
N HIS A 155 2.09 6.93 11.99
CA HIS A 155 3.20 6.95 10.91
C HIS A 155 4.69 7.45 11.24
N ASN A 156 5.68 6.66 11.74
CA ASN A 156 7.15 6.87 12.03
C ASN A 156 7.60 5.50 12.68
N VAL A 157 8.63 4.68 12.30
CA VAL A 157 8.95 3.38 13.01
C VAL A 157 10.39 2.98 13.51
N HIS A 158 11.16 3.92 14.06
CA HIS A 158 12.60 3.94 14.40
C HIS A 158 13.06 4.67 15.70
N ASN A 159 13.14 6.01 15.77
CA ASN A 159 13.17 6.90 16.96
C ASN A 159 12.83 8.33 16.46
N ASP A 160 13.50 9.47 16.67
CA ASP A 160 14.90 9.75 16.94
C ASP A 160 15.21 11.27 16.84
N GLY A 161 14.46 12.26 17.29
CA GLY A 161 14.83 13.69 17.08
C GLY A 161 14.99 14.37 15.66
N TYR A 162 14.58 13.89 14.44
CA TYR A 162 14.45 14.49 13.04
C TYR A 162 13.48 13.73 12.06
N CYS A 163 13.73 13.42 10.74
CA CYS A 163 13.25 12.23 9.91
C CYS A 163 13.61 12.23 8.37
N LEU A 164 13.69 11.10 7.60
CA LEU A 164 14.07 10.93 6.14
C LEU A 164 12.98 11.08 5.06
N TYR A 165 13.33 11.18 3.78
CA TYR A 165 12.49 10.64 2.69
C TYR A 165 13.23 10.27 1.40
N ASN A 166 12.96 9.14 0.73
CA ASN A 166 13.32 9.00 -0.69
C ASN A 166 12.33 9.90 -1.48
N THR A 167 12.85 10.96 -2.10
CA THR A 167 12.02 12.11 -2.52
C THR A 167 12.32 12.66 -3.88
N ASN A 168 11.28 12.68 -4.72
CA ASN A 168 11.15 13.61 -5.81
C ASN A 168 10.76 15.00 -5.29
N VAL A 169 11.76 15.88 -5.17
CA VAL A 169 11.50 17.32 -5.26
C VAL A 169 11.50 17.69 -6.74
N VAL A 170 10.53 18.50 -7.15
CA VAL A 170 10.48 19.08 -8.49
C VAL A 170 10.76 20.57 -8.40
N PHE A 171 11.88 20.97 -9.00
CA PHE A 171 12.20 22.37 -9.25
C PHE A 171 11.57 22.82 -10.57
N ASP A 172 10.98 24.02 -10.60
CA ASP A 172 10.54 24.66 -11.84
C ASP A 172 11.70 25.37 -12.57
N ARG A 173 11.41 25.95 -13.74
CA ARG A 173 12.39 26.76 -14.50
C ARG A 173 12.95 27.96 -13.73
N LYS A 174 12.38 28.33 -12.58
CA LYS A 174 12.87 29.40 -11.69
C LYS A 174 13.56 28.85 -10.44
N GLY A 175 13.87 27.54 -10.40
CA GLY A 175 14.51 26.88 -9.26
C GLY A 175 13.62 26.76 -8.03
N ARG A 176 12.33 27.09 -8.14
CA ARG A 176 11.37 27.01 -7.04
C ARG A 176 10.93 25.57 -6.86
N LEU A 177 10.90 25.11 -5.63
CA LEU A 177 10.33 23.80 -5.32
C LEU A 177 8.80 23.89 -5.46
N ILE A 178 8.25 23.27 -6.51
CA ILE A 178 6.84 23.38 -6.89
C ILE A 178 6.02 22.11 -6.68
N SER A 179 6.68 20.95 -6.63
CA SER A 179 6.08 19.69 -6.23
C SER A 179 7.04 18.96 -5.33
N ARG A 180 6.48 18.21 -4.40
CA ARG A 180 7.23 17.27 -3.58
C ARG A 180 6.39 16.03 -3.46
N TYR A 181 6.73 15.07 -4.31
CA TYR A 181 6.44 13.70 -4.00
C TYR A 181 7.68 13.16 -3.36
N ARG A 182 7.67 13.14 -2.04
CA ARG A 182 8.30 11.97 -1.47
C ARG A 182 7.48 10.79 -1.98
N LYS A 183 8.12 9.67 -2.28
CA LYS A 183 7.57 8.41 -2.86
C LYS A 183 6.30 7.96 -2.08
N VAL A 184 5.79 6.74 -2.11
CA VAL A 184 4.88 6.31 -1.01
C VAL A 184 5.16 4.98 -0.40
N ASN A 185 6.19 4.37 -0.89
CA ASN A 185 6.40 2.98 -0.85
C ASN A 185 7.83 2.79 -0.24
N LEU A 186 8.24 1.78 0.59
CA LEU A 186 9.64 1.16 0.81
C LEU A 186 10.07 -0.16 -0.01
N TYR A 187 11.20 -0.26 -0.80
CA TYR A 187 11.80 -1.46 -1.50
C TYR A 187 13.24 -1.93 -1.04
N ILE A 188 13.43 -3.04 -0.32
CA ILE A 188 14.70 -3.51 0.34
C ILE A 188 15.66 -2.53 1.14
N GLU A 189 15.40 -1.22 1.21
CA GLU A 189 16.09 -0.12 1.94
C GLU A 189 15.53 0.28 3.37
N PRO A 190 15.56 -0.54 4.46
CA PRO A 190 14.90 -0.29 5.77
C PRO A 190 14.84 1.19 6.15
N ARG A 191 16.02 1.69 6.53
CA ARG A 191 16.75 2.90 6.18
C ARG A 191 16.04 4.22 5.89
N LEU A 192 14.94 4.20 5.18
CA LEU A 192 14.26 5.38 4.62
C LEU A 192 12.80 5.43 5.13
N ASP A 193 12.07 6.55 5.23
CA ASP A 193 10.77 6.58 5.96
C ASP A 193 9.55 6.21 5.06
N GLU A 194 8.27 6.28 5.45
CA GLU A 194 7.06 5.91 4.63
C GLU A 194 5.97 6.99 4.84
N PRO A 195 4.91 7.17 4.01
CA PRO A 195 4.29 8.45 3.94
C PRO A 195 2.82 8.46 4.24
N SER A 196 2.22 9.61 3.98
CA SER A 196 1.33 9.97 5.01
C SER A 196 0.13 10.83 4.70
N GLU A 197 -0.18 11.32 3.45
CA GLU A 197 -0.75 12.51 2.63
C GLU A 197 0.11 13.76 2.30
N GLN A 198 0.64 13.83 1.09
CA GLN A 198 0.85 15.11 0.45
C GLN A 198 -0.29 15.25 -0.52
N PRO A 199 -0.57 16.48 -0.98
CA PRO A 199 -1.15 16.65 -2.29
C PRO A 199 -0.65 15.56 -3.24
N LEU A 200 -1.53 15.08 -4.10
CA LEU A 200 -1.09 14.18 -5.15
C LEU A 200 0.13 14.77 -5.86
N PRO A 201 1.02 13.91 -6.39
CA PRO A 201 2.29 14.35 -6.96
C PRO A 201 2.12 14.97 -8.33
N ILE A 202 1.36 16.04 -8.32
CA ILE A 202 0.81 16.70 -9.47
C ILE A 202 1.44 18.07 -9.52
N PHE A 203 1.91 18.45 -10.70
CA PHE A 203 2.27 19.82 -10.98
C PHE A 203 1.96 20.16 -12.43
N GLU A 204 1.65 21.44 -12.65
CA GLU A 204 1.40 22.00 -13.96
C GLU A 204 2.64 22.74 -14.44
N THR A 205 2.96 22.61 -15.72
CA THR A 205 4.08 23.29 -16.36
C THR A 205 3.65 24.51 -17.17
N ASP A 206 4.60 25.42 -17.40
CA ASP A 206 4.41 26.57 -18.28
C ASP A 206 4.11 26.19 -19.75
N PHE A 207 4.37 24.94 -20.13
CA PHE A 207 4.01 24.36 -21.43
C PHE A 207 2.69 23.57 -21.43
N GLY A 208 1.88 23.67 -20.36
CA GLY A 208 0.50 23.17 -20.33
C GLY A 208 0.33 21.67 -20.08
N VAL A 209 1.33 21.01 -19.48
CA VAL A 209 1.23 19.59 -19.06
C VAL A 209 1.02 19.51 -17.56
N LYS A 210 -0.05 18.83 -17.15
CA LYS A 210 -0.26 18.34 -15.79
C LYS A 210 0.50 17.00 -15.67
N PHE A 211 1.68 17.03 -15.04
CA PHE A 211 2.44 15.82 -14.74
C PHE A 211 1.94 15.18 -13.47
N GLY A 212 1.98 13.85 -13.45
CA GLY A 212 2.13 13.06 -12.24
C GLY A 212 3.59 12.66 -12.09
N HIS A 213 4.05 12.41 -10.87
CA HIS A 213 5.35 11.77 -10.67
C HIS A 213 5.35 10.85 -9.48
N PHE A 214 6.09 9.78 -9.60
CA PHE A 214 6.29 8.81 -8.54
C PHE A 214 7.60 8.12 -8.79
N ILE A 215 7.90 7.07 -8.05
CA ILE A 215 9.22 6.48 -8.05
C ILE A 215 9.08 4.98 -8.25
N CYS A 216 10.15 4.34 -8.69
CA CYS A 216 10.48 2.92 -8.66
C CYS A 216 9.30 2.00 -8.30
N PHE A 217 9.34 1.39 -7.15
CA PHE A 217 8.33 0.51 -6.65
C PHE A 217 7.01 1.25 -6.24
N ASP A 218 6.85 2.58 -6.48
CA ASP A 218 5.52 3.23 -6.66
C ASP A 218 4.83 2.99 -8.03
N VAL A 219 5.52 2.73 -9.16
CA VAL A 219 4.76 2.35 -10.39
C VAL A 219 3.87 1.19 -10.07
N MET A 220 4.44 0.36 -9.22
CA MET A 220 3.92 -0.88 -8.81
C MET A 220 2.67 -0.76 -7.91
N PHE A 221 2.13 0.46 -7.69
CA PHE A 221 0.97 0.72 -6.84
C PHE A 221 0.05 1.81 -7.45
N LYS A 222 -1.28 1.71 -7.28
CA LYS A 222 -2.35 2.51 -7.96
C LYS A 222 -2.42 3.89 -7.37
N TYR A 223 -1.98 4.00 -6.13
CA TYR A 223 -1.36 5.14 -5.57
C TYR A 223 0.11 5.16 -5.97
N PRO A 224 0.60 6.26 -6.52
CA PRO A 224 -0.22 7.25 -7.22
C PRO A 224 -0.46 6.76 -8.66
N SER A 225 0.17 5.65 -9.08
CA SER A 225 0.43 5.37 -10.49
C SER A 225 -0.85 5.36 -11.30
N ARG A 226 -1.76 4.46 -10.95
CA ARG A 226 -3.01 4.26 -11.69
C ARG A 226 -4.05 5.32 -11.50
N ILE A 227 -4.11 6.10 -10.43
CA ILE A 227 -5.15 7.15 -10.36
C ILE A 227 -4.70 8.50 -10.85
N LEU A 228 -3.40 8.80 -10.77
CA LEU A 228 -2.84 9.77 -11.71
C LEU A 228 -3.44 9.44 -13.08
N VAL A 229 -3.48 8.19 -13.53
CA VAL A 229 -4.17 7.79 -14.78
C VAL A 229 -5.71 7.79 -14.74
N GLN A 230 -6.35 7.15 -13.73
CA GLN A 230 -7.77 6.75 -13.73
C GLN A 230 -8.71 7.84 -13.25
N GLN A 231 -8.41 8.54 -12.14
CA GLN A 231 -9.36 9.49 -11.52
C GLN A 231 -8.86 10.96 -11.54
N GLU A 232 -7.56 11.19 -11.75
CA GLU A 232 -6.97 12.53 -11.99
C GLU A 232 -6.52 12.76 -13.44
N ASN A 233 -6.69 11.74 -14.30
CA ASN A 233 -6.59 11.77 -15.76
C ASN A 233 -5.24 12.30 -16.33
N ILE A 234 -4.19 12.19 -15.54
CA ILE A 234 -2.79 12.36 -15.92
C ILE A 234 -2.42 11.35 -17.01
N THR A 235 -1.74 11.85 -18.03
CA THR A 235 -1.22 11.06 -19.16
C THR A 235 0.31 11.19 -19.33
N ASN A 236 0.96 11.88 -18.39
CA ASN A 236 2.40 12.16 -18.39
C ASN A 236 2.98 11.92 -17.00
N ILE A 237 3.85 10.92 -16.89
CA ILE A 237 4.34 10.39 -15.63
C ILE A 237 5.87 10.40 -15.61
N LEU A 238 6.46 10.99 -14.56
CA LEU A 238 7.91 11.00 -14.31
C LEU A 238 8.28 10.01 -13.21
N TYR A 239 9.41 9.30 -13.38
CA TYR A 239 9.70 8.09 -12.62
C TYR A 239 11.21 7.76 -12.51
N PRO A 240 11.88 8.07 -11.39
CA PRO A 240 13.17 7.47 -11.04
C PRO A 240 13.02 6.01 -10.64
N THR A 241 14.01 5.12 -10.81
CA THR A 241 13.94 3.73 -10.32
C THR A 241 15.24 3.08 -9.81
N TYR A 242 15.20 2.44 -8.63
CA TYR A 242 16.23 1.54 -8.08
C TYR A 242 15.75 0.07 -8.12
N TRP A 243 15.62 -0.48 -9.33
CA TRP A 243 14.95 -1.76 -9.56
C TRP A 243 15.85 -2.98 -9.35
N TYR A 244 15.48 -3.94 -8.49
CA TYR A 244 16.16 -5.24 -8.36
C TYR A 244 15.57 -6.29 -9.30
N ALA A 245 16.37 -6.80 -10.25
CA ALA A 245 15.89 -7.73 -11.27
C ALA A 245 15.72 -9.17 -10.73
N GLY A 246 14.54 -9.74 -10.99
CA GLY A 246 14.21 -11.13 -10.68
C GLY A 246 13.74 -11.89 -11.92
N LEU A 247 14.27 -13.09 -12.14
CA LEU A 247 13.77 -14.00 -13.16
C LEU A 247 12.69 -14.91 -12.54
N PRO A 248 11.58 -15.14 -13.26
CA PRO A 248 11.59 -15.09 -14.73
C PRO A 248 11.11 -13.79 -15.39
N PHE A 249 10.59 -12.81 -14.62
CA PHE A 249 9.76 -11.75 -15.21
C PHE A 249 9.89 -10.33 -14.64
N PHE A 250 10.54 -10.14 -13.49
CA PHE A 250 10.72 -8.85 -12.78
C PHE A 250 11.85 -8.05 -13.42
N ILE A 251 11.79 -7.94 -14.75
CA ILE A 251 12.80 -7.34 -15.59
C ILE A 251 12.34 -5.92 -15.91
N ALA A 252 12.82 -4.97 -15.12
CA ALA A 252 12.43 -3.56 -15.02
C ALA A 252 11.74 -2.98 -16.27
N GLU A 253 12.40 -3.04 -17.42
CA GLU A 253 11.95 -2.46 -18.68
C GLU A 253 10.66 -3.07 -19.21
N THR A 254 10.48 -4.38 -19.04
CA THR A 254 9.29 -5.13 -19.47
C THR A 254 8.05 -4.68 -18.71
N ILE A 255 8.26 -4.39 -17.43
CA ILE A 255 7.30 -3.84 -16.49
C ILE A 255 6.90 -2.43 -16.92
N HIS A 256 7.90 -1.58 -17.10
CA HIS A 256 7.69 -0.16 -17.35
C HIS A 256 6.98 0.04 -18.69
N GLN A 257 7.31 -0.79 -19.68
CA GLN A 257 6.57 -0.90 -20.93
C GLN A 257 5.15 -1.40 -20.71
N GLY A 258 4.97 -2.49 -19.96
CA GLY A 258 3.66 -3.03 -19.63
C GLY A 258 2.75 -1.97 -19.03
N TRP A 259 3.27 -1.26 -18.04
CA TRP A 259 2.56 -0.24 -17.28
C TRP A 259 2.10 0.91 -18.14
N ALA A 260 3.02 1.43 -18.95
CA ALA A 260 2.71 2.45 -19.93
C ALA A 260 1.64 1.96 -20.91
N TYR A 261 1.77 0.74 -21.43
CA TYR A 261 0.84 0.14 -22.39
C TYR A 261 -0.59 0.11 -21.85
N SER A 262 -0.84 -0.55 -20.72
CA SER A 262 -2.23 -0.74 -20.29
C SER A 262 -2.92 0.54 -19.84
N ASN A 263 -2.19 1.42 -19.16
CA ASN A 263 -2.67 2.74 -18.80
C ASN A 263 -2.76 3.72 -19.98
N ASN A 264 -2.09 3.39 -21.09
CA ASN A 264 -1.93 4.21 -22.28
C ASN A 264 -1.45 5.64 -21.95
N VAL A 265 -0.31 5.72 -21.24
CA VAL A 265 0.31 6.97 -20.78
C VAL A 265 1.77 7.11 -21.24
N ASN A 266 2.27 8.35 -21.27
CA ASN A 266 3.71 8.60 -21.39
C ASN A 266 4.38 8.31 -20.04
N PHE A 267 5.30 7.36 -20.02
CA PHE A 267 6.04 6.96 -18.82
C PHE A 267 7.53 7.22 -19.02
N ILE A 268 8.11 8.05 -18.15
CA ILE A 268 9.45 8.65 -18.32
C ILE A 268 10.34 8.15 -17.19
N VAL A 269 11.14 7.12 -17.50
CA VAL A 269 11.81 6.24 -16.55
C VAL A 269 13.31 6.48 -16.48
N SER A 270 13.83 6.71 -15.28
CA SER A 270 15.24 7.00 -15.01
C SER A 270 15.84 5.95 -14.08
N GLY A 271 16.58 4.99 -14.62
CA GLY A 271 17.11 3.83 -13.90
C GLY A 271 18.42 4.10 -13.17
N ALA A 272 18.56 3.54 -11.98
CA ALA A 272 19.83 3.39 -11.29
C ALA A 272 20.58 2.16 -11.84
N ASN A 273 21.91 2.15 -11.71
CA ASN A 273 22.74 1.12 -12.31
C ASN A 273 23.74 0.54 -11.29
N VAL A 274 23.39 -0.61 -10.69
CA VAL A 274 24.17 -1.30 -9.64
C VAL A 274 24.21 -2.81 -9.93
N LEU A 275 25.25 -3.19 -10.69
CA LEU A 275 25.55 -4.53 -11.19
C LEU A 275 25.34 -5.69 -10.18
N HIS A 276 25.83 -5.54 -8.94
CA HIS A 276 25.90 -6.64 -7.98
C HIS A 276 24.51 -7.10 -7.49
N PHE A 277 23.52 -6.22 -7.54
CA PHE A 277 22.13 -6.50 -7.15
C PHE A 277 21.20 -6.68 -8.37
N GLY A 278 21.76 -6.76 -9.59
CA GLY A 278 20.99 -6.88 -10.82
C GLY A 278 20.23 -5.60 -11.21
N ILE A 279 20.67 -4.43 -10.72
CA ILE A 279 19.94 -3.17 -10.85
C ILE A 279 20.35 -2.42 -12.11
N SER A 280 19.39 -2.23 -13.02
CA SER A 280 19.50 -1.47 -14.27
C SER A 280 18.09 -1.18 -14.81
N GLY A 281 17.91 -0.17 -15.65
CA GLY A 281 16.73 -0.05 -16.53
C GLY A 281 16.12 1.34 -16.62
N ALA A 282 16.61 2.15 -17.57
CA ALA A 282 16.03 3.44 -17.95
C ALA A 282 15.18 3.32 -19.23
N GLY A 283 14.21 4.23 -19.43
CA GLY A 283 13.40 4.22 -20.64
C GLY A 283 12.41 5.37 -20.79
N ILE A 284 11.80 5.47 -21.97
CA ILE A 284 10.69 6.39 -22.26
C ILE A 284 9.68 5.61 -23.10
N TYR A 285 8.45 5.47 -22.59
CA TYR A 285 7.41 4.60 -23.14
C TYR A 285 6.17 5.44 -23.51
N PHE A 286 5.61 5.22 -24.69
CA PHE A 286 4.49 5.99 -25.25
C PHE A 286 3.21 5.15 -25.31
N GLY A 287 2.66 4.80 -24.15
CA GLY A 287 1.40 4.09 -24.06
C GLY A 287 1.36 2.80 -24.87
N ARG A 288 0.24 2.56 -25.56
CA ARG A 288 0.07 1.43 -26.50
C ARG A 288 0.73 1.66 -27.86
N LYS A 289 1.55 2.71 -28.02
CA LYS A 289 2.04 3.16 -29.34
C LYS A 289 3.48 2.75 -29.65
N ARG A 290 4.42 2.87 -28.68
CA ARG A 290 5.80 2.34 -28.80
C ARG A 290 6.66 2.49 -27.55
N ILE A 291 7.81 1.80 -27.55
CA ILE A 291 9.02 2.22 -26.85
C ILE A 291 9.65 3.41 -27.60
N GLN A 292 10.12 4.44 -26.91
CA GLN A 292 10.85 5.57 -27.51
C GLN A 292 12.34 5.59 -27.13
N ALA A 293 12.68 5.10 -25.95
CA ALA A 293 14.04 4.80 -25.51
C ALA A 293 13.98 3.69 -24.44
N ILE A 294 15.02 2.88 -24.36
CA ILE A 294 15.20 1.78 -23.41
C ILE A 294 16.70 1.55 -23.28
N GLU A 295 17.23 1.35 -22.08
CA GLU A 295 18.63 0.88 -21.94
C GLU A 295 18.88 0.12 -20.63
N THR A 296 19.42 -1.09 -20.77
CA THR A 296 19.96 -1.96 -19.72
C THR A 296 21.48 -2.06 -19.91
N LYS A 297 22.30 -1.85 -18.86
CA LYS A 297 23.77 -1.95 -18.94
C LYS A 297 24.39 -2.81 -17.83
N PRO A 298 25.13 -3.87 -18.17
CA PRO A 298 25.89 -4.69 -17.23
C PRO A 298 27.28 -4.11 -16.94
N ASP A 299 27.43 -2.78 -16.97
CA ASP A 299 28.67 -2.04 -16.74
C ASP A 299 28.32 -0.66 -16.15
N PRO A 300 29.03 -0.14 -15.11
CA PRO A 300 28.64 1.07 -14.38
C PRO A 300 28.54 2.34 -15.25
N VAL A 301 27.32 2.70 -15.66
CA VAL A 301 27.07 3.78 -16.63
C VAL A 301 26.44 5.02 -15.99
N ARG A 302 26.74 6.21 -16.54
CA ARG A 302 26.06 7.48 -16.24
C ARG A 302 25.76 8.20 -17.55
N LYS A 303 24.55 8.07 -18.07
CA LYS A 303 24.21 8.44 -19.46
C LYS A 303 22.81 9.04 -19.57
N LEU A 304 22.67 10.13 -20.33
CA LEU A 304 21.45 10.92 -20.47
C LEU A 304 20.76 10.67 -21.82
N TYR A 305 19.55 10.13 -21.75
CA TYR A 305 18.61 9.91 -22.86
C TYR A 305 17.62 11.08 -22.94
N THR A 306 17.08 11.33 -24.13
CA THR A 306 16.21 12.48 -24.40
C THR A 306 15.25 12.19 -25.55
N ALA A 307 13.98 12.54 -25.42
CA ALA A 307 12.96 12.36 -26.46
C ALA A 307 11.93 13.50 -26.49
N LYS A 308 11.37 13.77 -27.68
CA LYS A 308 10.13 14.56 -27.82
C LYS A 308 8.94 13.68 -27.42
N VAL A 309 8.19 14.09 -26.41
CA VAL A 309 7.05 13.37 -25.82
C VAL A 309 5.76 14.13 -26.13
N PRO A 310 4.69 13.47 -26.59
CA PRO A 310 3.41 14.14 -26.90
C PRO A 310 2.72 14.59 -25.62
N LYS A 311 2.25 15.83 -25.54
CA LYS A 311 1.50 16.36 -24.37
C LYS A 311 0.22 15.55 -24.09
N ASN A 312 -0.45 15.09 -25.14
CA ASN A 312 -1.61 14.21 -25.06
C ASN A 312 -1.39 12.94 -25.89
N ILE A 313 -0.89 11.87 -25.26
CA ILE A 313 -0.68 10.56 -25.89
C ILE A 313 -1.96 9.95 -26.49
N ARG A 314 -3.15 10.31 -25.98
CA ARG A 314 -4.45 9.77 -26.43
C ARG A 314 -4.98 10.46 -27.69
N ALA A 315 -4.36 11.55 -28.15
CA ALA A 315 -4.66 12.15 -29.46
C ALA A 315 -4.13 11.27 -30.62
N ASP A 316 -4.69 11.43 -31.83
CA ASP A 316 -4.25 10.72 -33.04
C ASP A 316 -2.97 11.33 -33.64
N ILE A 317 -1.91 11.28 -32.83
CA ILE A 317 -0.57 11.75 -33.16
C ILE A 317 0.15 10.68 -33.98
N LYS A 318 0.62 11.05 -35.17
CA LYS A 318 1.58 10.26 -35.95
C LYS A 318 2.99 10.53 -35.43
N PHE A 319 3.79 9.48 -35.32
CA PHE A 319 5.17 9.54 -34.84
C PHE A 319 6.12 9.20 -35.99
N GLU A 320 7.21 9.95 -36.12
CA GLU A 320 8.37 9.55 -36.93
C GLU A 320 9.04 8.30 -36.33
N GLU A 321 9.81 7.52 -37.10
CA GLU A 321 10.34 6.21 -36.70
C GLU A 321 11.03 6.16 -35.31
N PRO A 322 10.95 5.03 -34.58
CA PRO A 322 11.49 4.92 -33.23
C PRO A 322 13.02 5.06 -33.19
N GLN A 323 13.54 5.78 -32.20
CA GLN A 323 14.98 5.84 -31.92
C GLN A 323 15.36 4.89 -30.79
N ILE A 324 15.22 3.59 -31.05
CA ILE A 324 15.83 2.54 -30.21
C ILE A 324 17.35 2.80 -30.19
N ARG A 325 17.99 2.70 -29.01
CA ARG A 325 19.41 3.02 -28.83
C ARG A 325 20.11 2.00 -27.95
N GLU A 326 21.24 1.50 -28.47
CA GLU A 326 22.32 0.86 -27.71
C GLU A 326 21.90 -0.21 -26.69
N GLU A 327 21.01 -1.11 -27.11
CA GLU A 327 20.80 -2.41 -26.47
C GLU A 327 22.15 -3.09 -26.14
N SER A 328 22.25 -3.68 -24.96
CA SER A 328 23.38 -4.58 -24.63
C SER A 328 23.15 -5.93 -25.29
N SER A 329 24.23 -6.64 -25.65
CA SER A 329 24.05 -7.98 -26.19
C SER A 329 23.52 -8.94 -25.12
N ALA A 330 22.79 -9.98 -25.51
CA ALA A 330 22.33 -11.01 -24.57
C ALA A 330 23.52 -11.66 -23.81
N ALA A 331 24.69 -11.77 -24.46
CA ALA A 331 25.95 -12.20 -23.86
C ALA A 331 26.43 -11.27 -22.74
N ASP A 332 26.38 -9.95 -22.97
CA ASP A 332 26.73 -8.96 -21.95
C ASP A 332 25.79 -9.05 -20.74
N LEU A 333 24.48 -9.23 -20.98
CA LEU A 333 23.45 -9.27 -19.94
C LEU A 333 23.44 -10.58 -19.13
N LEU A 334 24.23 -11.60 -19.51
CA LEU A 334 24.58 -12.72 -18.63
C LEU A 334 25.39 -12.25 -17.39
N ARG A 335 26.06 -11.08 -17.46
CA ARG A 335 26.86 -10.51 -16.37
C ARG A 335 26.02 -9.81 -15.28
N LEU A 336 24.74 -9.55 -15.51
CA LEU A 336 23.82 -9.05 -14.47
C LEU A 336 23.48 -10.16 -13.47
N ASN A 337 23.61 -9.86 -12.17
CA ASN A 337 23.21 -10.75 -11.09
C ASN A 337 21.69 -10.71 -10.86
N VAL A 338 20.94 -11.32 -11.79
CA VAL A 338 19.49 -11.43 -11.72
C VAL A 338 19.10 -12.62 -10.85
N SER A 339 18.15 -12.44 -9.92
CA SER A 339 17.77 -13.49 -8.98
C SER A 339 16.89 -14.56 -9.64
N GLU A 340 17.37 -15.81 -9.70
CA GLU A 340 16.63 -16.94 -10.31
C GLU A 340 15.79 -17.75 -9.31
N ASN A 341 15.80 -17.31 -8.05
CA ASN A 341 14.86 -17.75 -7.01
C ASN A 341 13.78 -16.69 -6.78
N TRP A 342 13.60 -15.76 -7.72
CA TRP A 342 12.33 -15.04 -7.85
C TRP A 342 11.37 -15.92 -8.66
N VAL A 343 11.15 -17.09 -8.08
CA VAL A 343 10.15 -18.09 -8.38
C VAL A 343 9.58 -18.51 -7.03
N SER A 344 8.27 -18.64 -6.91
CA SER A 344 7.66 -18.96 -5.62
C SER A 344 7.83 -20.41 -5.26
N GLU A 345 7.49 -20.69 -4.02
CA GLU A 345 7.99 -21.81 -3.23
C GLU A 345 7.44 -23.18 -3.67
N TYR A 346 6.53 -23.27 -4.64
CA TYR A 346 6.34 -24.43 -5.54
C TYR A 346 5.44 -23.99 -6.71
N PRO A 347 5.97 -23.94 -7.94
CA PRO A 347 5.19 -23.68 -9.14
C PRO A 347 4.40 -24.87 -9.66
N ILE A 348 3.48 -24.61 -10.60
CA ILE A 348 3.36 -25.51 -11.75
C ILE A 348 4.07 -24.90 -12.94
N PHE A 349 4.74 -25.81 -13.61
CA PHE A 349 4.87 -25.72 -15.04
C PHE A 349 4.24 -27.02 -15.57
N PHE A 350 3.21 -26.89 -16.40
CA PHE A 350 2.61 -27.97 -17.16
C PHE A 350 3.41 -28.15 -18.46
N PRO A 351 3.70 -29.39 -18.87
CA PRO A 351 4.37 -29.62 -20.13
C PRO A 351 3.44 -29.22 -21.28
N LEU A 352 3.83 -28.20 -22.05
CA LEU A 352 3.05 -27.72 -23.20
C LEU A 352 3.14 -28.73 -24.35
N ASN A 353 2.23 -29.70 -24.33
CA ASN A 353 2.23 -30.85 -25.22
C ASN A 353 1.35 -30.63 -26.43
N GLU A 354 0.11 -30.17 -26.22
CA GLU A 354 -0.92 -30.09 -27.26
C GLU A 354 -0.94 -28.72 -27.98
N PRO A 355 -1.39 -28.66 -29.25
CA PRO A 355 -1.61 -27.40 -29.97
C PRO A 355 -2.89 -26.64 -29.54
N GLN A 356 -3.65 -27.14 -28.56
CA GLN A 356 -4.72 -26.40 -27.90
C GLN A 356 -4.98 -26.91 -26.48
N GLU A 357 -4.08 -26.60 -25.54
CA GLU A 357 -4.12 -27.14 -24.18
C GLU A 357 -4.90 -26.25 -23.19
N THR A 358 -6.18 -26.57 -22.91
CA THR A 358 -7.00 -25.89 -21.89
C THR A 358 -6.83 -26.55 -20.52
N VAL A 359 -6.03 -25.95 -19.64
CA VAL A 359 -5.86 -26.44 -18.25
C VAL A 359 -6.64 -25.55 -17.31
N CYS A 360 -7.38 -26.07 -16.33
CA CYS A 360 -8.55 -25.38 -15.77
C CYS A 360 -8.77 -25.56 -14.28
N VAL A 361 -8.32 -24.63 -13.47
CA VAL A 361 -8.44 -24.78 -12.02
C VAL A 361 -8.81 -23.42 -11.37
N ASN A 362 -8.27 -23.00 -10.22
CA ASN A 362 -8.87 -21.97 -9.34
C ASN A 362 -10.32 -22.30 -9.02
N ASP A 363 -10.56 -23.60 -8.78
CA ASP A 363 -11.88 -24.22 -8.67
C ASP A 363 -12.85 -23.73 -9.72
N ASN A 364 -12.27 -23.42 -10.85
CA ASN A 364 -12.83 -22.72 -11.95
C ASN A 364 -12.91 -21.20 -11.74
N LYS A 365 -11.74 -20.56 -11.55
CA LYS A 365 -11.49 -19.14 -11.82
C LYS A 365 -10.07 -18.82 -12.27
N ILE A 366 -9.45 -19.77 -12.97
CA ILE A 366 -8.61 -19.49 -14.12
C ILE A 366 -8.38 -20.83 -14.85
N CYS A 367 -8.46 -20.83 -16.17
CA CYS A 367 -7.95 -21.89 -17.02
C CYS A 367 -6.90 -21.20 -17.89
N CYS A 368 -5.83 -21.86 -18.32
CA CYS A 368 -4.99 -21.54 -19.47
C CYS A 368 -5.64 -21.99 -20.83
N THR A 369 -5.26 -21.60 -22.07
CA THR A 369 -5.62 -22.40 -23.31
C THR A 369 -4.74 -22.12 -24.50
N VAL A 370 -3.93 -23.11 -24.84
CA VAL A 370 -2.75 -22.86 -25.64
C VAL A 370 -2.91 -23.29 -27.09
N GLU A 371 -3.58 -22.47 -27.91
CA GLU A 371 -3.71 -22.57 -29.38
C GLU A 371 -2.40 -22.55 -30.23
N VAL A 372 -1.23 -22.94 -29.71
CA VAL A 372 0.08 -22.63 -30.33
C VAL A 372 0.24 -23.26 -31.71
N LYS A 373 0.67 -22.43 -32.66
CA LYS A 373 1.23 -22.89 -33.93
C LYS A 373 2.75 -22.85 -33.87
N ARG A 374 3.38 -23.99 -33.59
CA ARG A 374 4.84 -24.14 -33.48
C ARG A 374 5.44 -25.10 -34.51
N LYS A 375 6.73 -24.88 -34.81
CA LYS A 375 7.58 -25.65 -35.71
C LYS A 375 8.92 -25.93 -35.05
N ASP A 376 9.31 -27.19 -34.96
CA ASP A 376 10.62 -27.58 -34.43
C ASP A 376 11.75 -27.10 -35.34
N LEU A 377 12.83 -26.60 -34.75
CA LEU A 377 14.05 -26.17 -35.44
C LEU A 377 15.20 -27.15 -35.18
N LYS A 378 16.12 -27.28 -36.15
CA LYS A 378 17.34 -28.07 -35.92
C LYS A 378 18.33 -27.26 -35.08
N VAL A 379 18.36 -27.53 -33.78
CA VAL A 379 19.42 -27.04 -32.88
C VAL A 379 20.81 -27.41 -33.44
N PRO A 380 21.78 -26.47 -33.50
CA PRO A 380 23.14 -26.76 -33.92
C PRO A 380 23.84 -27.79 -33.03
N ASP A 381 24.74 -28.58 -33.62
CA ASP A 381 25.40 -29.69 -32.91
C ASP A 381 26.31 -29.14 -31.79
N GLY A 382 25.87 -29.30 -30.53
CA GLY A 382 26.56 -28.80 -29.34
C GLY A 382 25.98 -27.52 -28.72
N ALA A 383 24.96 -26.89 -29.32
CA ALA A 383 24.22 -25.79 -28.72
C ALA A 383 23.15 -26.28 -27.74
N LEU A 384 22.80 -25.45 -26.76
CA LEU A 384 21.64 -25.66 -25.89
C LEU A 384 20.38 -25.03 -26.51
N SER A 385 19.20 -25.48 -26.09
CA SER A 385 17.92 -24.91 -26.51
C SER A 385 16.93 -24.95 -25.38
N TYR A 386 16.22 -23.85 -25.12
CA TYR A 386 15.15 -23.85 -24.13
C TYR A 386 14.03 -24.82 -24.52
N LYS A 387 13.49 -25.51 -23.51
CA LYS A 387 12.15 -26.08 -23.61
C LYS A 387 11.15 -25.02 -23.17
N TYR A 388 9.89 -25.23 -23.53
CA TYR A 388 8.82 -24.31 -23.18
C TYR A 388 7.75 -25.08 -22.44
N ALA A 389 7.56 -24.72 -21.17
CA ALA A 389 6.42 -25.15 -20.43
C ALA A 389 5.34 -24.08 -20.50
N LEU A 390 4.12 -24.53 -20.39
CA LEU A 390 3.11 -23.72 -19.77
C LEU A 390 3.56 -23.60 -18.31
N ASN A 391 3.82 -22.41 -17.78
CA ASN A 391 3.76 -22.22 -16.32
C ASN A 391 2.25 -22.56 -15.92
N LEU A 392 1.72 -22.63 -14.68
CA LEU A 392 0.22 -22.63 -14.46
C LEU A 392 -0.29 -21.81 -13.24
N ASN A 393 0.27 -20.61 -13.07
CA ASN A 393 0.73 -20.01 -11.71
C ASN A 393 -0.48 -18.95 -11.54
N TYR A 394 -0.56 -17.83 -10.78
CA TYR A 394 -1.82 -17.28 -10.03
C TYR A 394 -2.65 -18.09 -7.23
N SER A 395 -2.42 -17.43 -6.03
CA SER A 395 -2.37 -17.92 -4.66
C SER A 395 -1.65 -16.82 -3.84
N THR A 396 -1.99 -16.43 -2.61
CA THR A 396 -1.56 -15.08 -2.14
C THR A 396 -0.07 -14.82 -1.85
N LYS A 397 0.80 -15.86 -1.84
CA LYS A 397 2.20 -15.98 -1.37
C LYS A 397 3.37 -15.97 -2.40
N LEU A 398 3.93 -14.83 -2.78
CA LEU A 398 5.38 -14.72 -3.07
C LEU A 398 6.05 -14.14 -1.82
N TYR A 399 7.24 -14.57 -1.40
CA TYR A 399 7.81 -14.12 -0.12
C TYR A 399 8.49 -12.76 -0.23
N ILE A 400 7.86 -11.83 -0.93
CA ILE A 400 8.33 -10.47 -1.10
C ILE A 400 7.25 -9.42 -0.60
N GLU A 401 7.70 -8.46 0.24
CA GLU A 401 7.36 -7.30 1.18
C GLU A 401 6.42 -7.48 2.34
N ARG A 402 6.77 -8.35 3.30
CA ARG A 402 5.98 -8.65 4.52
C ARG A 402 4.47 -8.55 4.31
N ARG A 403 3.99 -8.89 3.11
CA ARG A 403 2.67 -8.60 2.53
C ARG A 403 2.36 -9.57 1.39
N ASN A 404 1.08 -9.91 1.24
CA ASN A 404 0.57 -10.67 0.10
C ASN A 404 0.98 -10.02 -1.22
N MET A 405 0.72 -10.71 -2.31
CA MET A 405 0.03 -10.08 -3.41
C MET A 405 -1.02 -11.06 -3.83
N GLY A 406 -2.00 -10.53 -4.53
CA GLY A 406 -2.36 -11.32 -5.66
C GLY A 406 -1.33 -11.32 -6.73
N GLU A 407 -1.17 -12.41 -7.47
CA GLU A 407 -0.33 -12.30 -8.65
C GLU A 407 -0.81 -13.10 -9.82
N ILE A 408 -1.57 -12.39 -10.64
CA ILE A 408 -1.88 -12.71 -12.01
C ILE A 408 -0.59 -13.23 -12.70
N SER A 409 -0.43 -14.53 -13.03
CA SER A 409 0.45 -15.16 -14.07
C SER A 409 -0.26 -16.35 -14.79
N CYS A 410 -0.56 -16.77 -16.07
CA CYS A 410 -0.50 -16.67 -17.59
C CYS A 410 0.68 -16.45 -18.63
N ALA A 411 1.87 -17.11 -18.55
CA ALA A 411 2.97 -17.22 -19.56
C ALA A 411 3.39 -18.58 -20.20
N ILE A 412 3.84 -18.62 -21.48
CA ILE A 412 4.86 -19.64 -21.89
C ILE A 412 6.12 -19.19 -21.17
N VAL A 413 6.74 -20.11 -20.44
CA VAL A 413 8.02 -19.86 -19.78
C VAL A 413 9.07 -20.84 -20.29
N ALA A 414 10.27 -20.31 -20.52
CA ALA A 414 11.42 -21.10 -20.89
C ALA A 414 11.92 -21.98 -19.74
N CYS A 415 12.39 -23.17 -20.08
CA CYS A 415 12.95 -24.15 -19.16
C CYS A 415 14.32 -24.61 -19.64
N THR A 416 15.27 -24.69 -18.71
CA THR A 416 16.64 -25.12 -18.99
C THR A 416 16.80 -26.65 -19.09
N GLY A 417 15.72 -27.41 -18.81
CA GLY A 417 15.62 -28.85 -19.02
C GLY A 417 14.16 -29.32 -19.13
N GLU A 418 13.94 -30.63 -19.08
CA GLU A 418 12.60 -31.26 -19.13
C GLU A 418 11.86 -31.24 -17.78
N ALA A 419 12.57 -30.95 -16.68
CA ALA A 419 12.01 -30.95 -15.34
C ALA A 419 11.47 -29.55 -14.97
N MET A 420 10.31 -29.51 -14.32
CA MET A 420 9.53 -28.27 -14.17
C MET A 420 10.14 -27.28 -13.16
N ASP A 421 11.05 -27.73 -12.31
CA ASP A 421 11.91 -26.90 -11.45
C ASP A 421 13.05 -26.19 -12.20
N THR A 422 13.27 -26.52 -13.48
CA THR A 422 14.21 -25.86 -14.39
C THR A 422 13.58 -24.72 -15.19
N CYS A 423 12.25 -24.58 -15.11
CA CYS A 423 11.49 -23.54 -15.76
C CYS A 423 11.64 -22.21 -15.03
N GLY A 424 11.65 -21.11 -15.79
CA GLY A 424 11.87 -19.77 -15.27
C GLY A 424 13.33 -19.34 -15.12
N LYS A 425 14.27 -20.27 -15.33
CA LYS A 425 15.72 -20.05 -15.23
C LYS A 425 16.31 -19.83 -16.63
N ARG A 426 17.47 -19.16 -16.71
CA ARG A 426 18.20 -18.96 -17.97
C ARG A 426 19.45 -19.82 -18.05
N PHE A 427 19.93 -20.07 -19.27
CA PHE A 427 21.26 -20.63 -19.46
C PHE A 427 22.33 -19.54 -19.28
N HIS A 428 23.30 -19.75 -18.39
CA HIS A 428 24.48 -18.88 -18.25
C HIS A 428 25.54 -19.15 -19.34
N THR A 429 25.15 -19.16 -20.62
CA THR A 429 26.07 -19.31 -21.75
C THR A 429 25.51 -18.67 -23.02
N GLU A 430 26.41 -18.18 -23.87
CA GLU A 430 26.09 -17.67 -25.21
C GLU A 430 25.73 -18.78 -26.20
N ASN A 431 26.07 -20.04 -25.89
CA ASN A 431 25.89 -21.20 -26.76
C ASN A 431 24.45 -21.76 -26.66
N VAL A 432 23.47 -20.90 -26.92
CA VAL A 432 22.03 -21.22 -26.96
C VAL A 432 21.52 -20.94 -28.38
N ALA A 433 20.56 -21.73 -28.84
CA ALA A 433 19.88 -21.56 -30.12
C ALA A 433 18.39 -21.92 -29.98
N PRO A 434 17.51 -21.35 -30.83
CA PRO A 434 16.09 -21.69 -30.80
C PRO A 434 15.87 -23.12 -31.27
N GLY A 435 15.30 -23.96 -30.40
CA GLY A 435 14.83 -25.31 -30.76
C GLY A 435 13.39 -25.34 -31.26
N ILE A 436 12.62 -24.28 -31.03
CA ILE A 436 11.20 -24.15 -31.39
C ILE A 436 10.97 -22.75 -31.95
N GLU A 437 10.27 -22.68 -33.07
CA GLU A 437 9.75 -21.45 -33.68
C GLU A 437 8.24 -21.44 -33.50
N PHE A 438 7.68 -20.39 -32.90
CA PHE A 438 6.24 -20.20 -32.81
C PHE A 438 5.80 -19.25 -33.92
N GLU A 439 5.12 -19.80 -34.92
CA GLU A 439 4.51 -19.03 -36.01
C GLU A 439 3.36 -18.14 -35.50
N HIS A 440 2.65 -18.59 -34.46
CA HIS A 440 1.53 -17.89 -33.82
C HIS A 440 1.31 -18.38 -32.37
N ILE A 441 1.00 -17.42 -31.49
CA ILE A 441 0.76 -17.57 -30.05
C ILE A 441 -0.44 -16.64 -29.70
N LYS A 442 -1.66 -17.19 -29.61
CA LYS A 442 -2.91 -16.45 -29.32
C LYS A 442 -3.32 -16.55 -27.85
N ILE A 443 -3.01 -15.49 -27.12
CA ILE A 443 -3.10 -15.43 -25.68
C ILE A 443 -4.43 -14.75 -25.22
N THR A 444 -5.60 -15.42 -25.33
CA THR A 444 -6.99 -15.01 -24.95
C THR A 444 -7.50 -15.31 -23.53
N ALA A 445 -7.88 -14.37 -22.65
CA ALA A 445 -8.08 -14.73 -21.22
C ALA A 445 -9.30 -14.24 -20.43
N LYS A 446 -10.18 -15.11 -19.96
CA LYS A 446 -11.50 -14.70 -19.43
C LYS A 446 -11.61 -14.61 -17.88
N ILE A 447 -11.78 -13.40 -17.34
CA ILE A 447 -11.84 -12.97 -15.90
C ILE A 447 -13.20 -13.19 -15.26
N ARG A 448 -13.25 -12.91 -13.95
CA ARG A 448 -14.40 -12.97 -13.06
C ARG A 448 -14.62 -11.68 -12.25
N SER A 449 -14.74 -10.44 -12.76
CA SER A 449 -14.45 -9.21 -11.94
C SER A 449 -15.49 -8.27 -11.27
N ASP A 450 -15.09 -7.89 -10.05
CA ASP A 450 -15.90 -7.52 -8.87
C ASP A 450 -15.75 -6.03 -8.77
N LYS A 451 -14.48 -5.62 -8.69
CA LYS A 451 -14.05 -4.33 -9.17
C LYS A 451 -13.12 -4.55 -10.36
N PHE A 452 -13.68 -4.31 -11.54
CA PHE A 452 -12.93 -4.27 -12.79
C PHE A 452 -12.11 -2.99 -12.95
N GLU A 453 -12.54 -1.91 -12.31
CA GLU A 453 -11.73 -0.71 -12.04
C GLU A 453 -10.44 -1.04 -11.30
N ASP A 454 -10.48 -2.14 -10.56
CA ASP A 454 -9.36 -2.70 -9.86
C ASP A 454 -8.57 -3.67 -10.76
N VAL A 455 -9.11 -4.26 -11.83
CA VAL A 455 -8.28 -5.00 -12.79
C VAL A 455 -7.34 -4.08 -13.61
N MET A 456 -6.09 -4.50 -13.74
CA MET A 456 -5.17 -4.12 -14.80
C MET A 456 -4.35 -5.31 -15.29
N ILE A 457 -4.80 -5.97 -16.36
CA ILE A 457 -3.90 -6.75 -17.21
C ILE A 457 -3.06 -5.78 -18.05
N GLN A 458 -1.79 -6.08 -18.29
CA GLN A 458 -0.78 -5.39 -19.12
C GLN A 458 0.01 -6.42 -19.97
N PRO A 459 0.99 -6.04 -20.80
CA PRO A 459 1.84 -7.00 -21.52
C PRO A 459 3.19 -7.25 -20.84
N ASN A 460 3.68 -8.50 -20.89
CA ASN A 460 5.07 -8.84 -20.58
C ASN A 460 5.56 -9.98 -21.44
N THR A 461 6.71 -9.71 -21.98
CA THR A 461 7.43 -10.57 -22.89
C THR A 461 8.89 -10.33 -22.51
N VAL A 462 9.67 -11.37 -22.26
CA VAL A 462 11.08 -11.23 -21.85
C VAL A 462 11.87 -12.03 -22.87
N THR A 463 12.61 -11.33 -23.73
CA THR A 463 13.57 -11.98 -24.64
C THR A 463 14.66 -12.70 -23.85
N THR A 464 15.41 -13.61 -24.49
CA THR A 464 16.61 -14.22 -23.87
C THR A 464 17.68 -13.18 -23.48
N GLY A 465 17.62 -11.98 -24.06
CA GLY A 465 18.42 -10.81 -23.70
C GLY A 465 17.83 -9.92 -22.62
N LEU A 466 16.83 -10.35 -21.82
CA LEU A 466 16.22 -9.56 -20.74
C LEU A 466 15.61 -8.21 -21.20
N LEU A 467 15.12 -8.13 -22.43
CA LEU A 467 14.41 -6.96 -22.96
C LEU A 467 12.97 -7.32 -23.36
N PRO A 468 12.01 -6.38 -23.28
CA PRO A 468 10.68 -6.56 -23.83
C PRO A 468 10.66 -6.64 -25.35
N PHE A 469 9.64 -7.29 -25.89
CA PHE A 469 9.29 -7.22 -27.32
C PHE A 469 8.68 -5.84 -27.60
N ASP A 470 8.87 -5.29 -28.80
CA ASP A 470 8.16 -4.06 -29.18
C ASP A 470 6.63 -4.25 -29.13
N VAL A 471 5.91 -3.20 -28.73
CA VAL A 471 4.45 -3.20 -28.62
C VAL A 471 3.72 -3.46 -29.94
N SER A 472 4.40 -3.39 -31.09
CA SER A 472 3.87 -3.81 -32.39
C SER A 472 3.82 -5.32 -32.60
N ASN A 473 4.61 -6.09 -31.85
CA ASN A 473 4.76 -7.55 -32.01
C ASN A 473 3.63 -8.34 -31.33
N TYR A 474 2.73 -7.64 -30.63
CA TYR A 474 1.62 -8.22 -29.90
C TYR A 474 0.42 -7.25 -29.79
N THR A 475 -0.79 -7.75 -29.55
CA THR A 475 -1.97 -6.88 -29.31
C THR A 475 -2.82 -7.33 -28.13
N LEU A 476 -2.73 -6.64 -26.98
CA LEU A 476 -3.58 -6.88 -25.79
C LEU A 476 -4.93 -6.14 -25.90
N THR A 477 -6.01 -6.90 -25.76
CA THR A 477 -7.42 -6.50 -25.89
C THR A 477 -8.23 -6.98 -24.69
N GLU A 478 -9.38 -6.38 -24.42
CA GLU A 478 -10.24 -6.68 -23.26
C GLU A 478 -11.71 -6.76 -23.74
N THR A 479 -12.49 -7.78 -23.33
CA THR A 479 -13.91 -7.92 -23.76
C THR A 479 -14.82 -8.54 -22.70
N ASP A 480 -15.91 -7.89 -22.34
CA ASP A 480 -16.94 -8.48 -21.45
C ASP A 480 -17.58 -9.75 -22.01
N VAL A 481 -17.98 -10.64 -21.11
CA VAL A 481 -18.64 -11.91 -21.41
C VAL A 481 -19.79 -12.12 -20.40
N PHE A 482 -21.01 -12.39 -20.87
CA PHE A 482 -22.20 -12.45 -20.02
C PHE A 482 -23.01 -13.74 -20.25
N PRO A 483 -23.10 -14.65 -19.27
CA PRO A 483 -24.06 -15.76 -19.21
C PRO A 483 -25.10 -15.55 -18.09
N ASP A 484 -25.84 -16.61 -17.75
CA ASP A 484 -27.15 -16.53 -17.11
C ASP A 484 -27.15 -16.08 -15.63
N GLN A 485 -27.10 -14.77 -15.42
CA GLN A 485 -27.65 -14.08 -14.26
C GLN A 485 -27.08 -14.48 -12.90
N SER A 486 -25.76 -14.64 -12.77
CA SER A 486 -25.17 -14.35 -11.47
C SER A 486 -23.87 -13.53 -11.44
N TYR A 487 -22.96 -13.51 -12.44
CA TYR A 487 -22.03 -12.36 -12.62
C TYR A 487 -21.28 -12.15 -14.00
N ASN A 488 -20.36 -11.16 -14.07
CA ASN A 488 -19.71 -10.52 -15.24
C ASN A 488 -18.22 -10.95 -15.56
N TYR A 489 -18.01 -11.61 -16.70
CA TYR A 489 -16.68 -12.07 -17.14
C TYR A 489 -15.95 -11.02 -18.01
N LYS A 490 -14.62 -11.12 -18.22
CA LYS A 490 -13.93 -10.47 -19.36
C LYS A 490 -12.76 -11.24 -19.97
N ASN A 491 -12.75 -11.47 -21.29
CA ASN A 491 -11.51 -11.79 -22.01
C ASN A 491 -10.46 -10.67 -21.83
N PHE A 492 -9.20 -11.06 -21.85
CA PHE A 492 -8.00 -10.25 -21.93
C PHE A 492 -7.10 -10.98 -22.94
N THR A 493 -7.18 -10.61 -24.21
CA THR A 493 -6.43 -11.30 -25.28
C THR A 493 -5.24 -10.49 -25.71
N ILE A 494 -4.02 -10.88 -25.34
CA ILE A 494 -2.83 -10.55 -26.14
C ILE A 494 -2.67 -11.62 -27.24
N GLU A 495 -2.10 -11.28 -28.38
CA GLU A 495 -1.90 -12.22 -29.48
C GLU A 495 -0.64 -11.80 -30.24
N SER A 496 0.22 -12.75 -30.60
CA SER A 496 1.43 -12.48 -31.37
C SER A 496 1.08 -12.02 -32.78
N THR A 497 1.54 -10.82 -33.17
CA THR A 497 1.39 -10.34 -34.57
C THR A 497 2.55 -10.81 -35.45
N THR A 498 3.65 -11.26 -34.85
CA THR A 498 4.89 -11.73 -35.49
C THR A 498 5.28 -13.12 -35.00
N THR A 499 5.98 -13.88 -35.84
CA THR A 499 6.67 -15.13 -35.45
C THR A 499 7.75 -14.87 -34.39
N VAL A 500 7.89 -15.77 -33.41
CA VAL A 500 8.84 -15.62 -32.28
C VAL A 500 9.57 -16.94 -31.98
N SER A 501 10.83 -16.90 -31.56
CA SER A 501 11.67 -18.10 -31.37
C SER A 501 12.55 -18.11 -30.11
N GLU A 502 12.93 -16.96 -29.57
CA GLU A 502 13.88 -16.86 -28.45
C GLU A 502 13.36 -15.92 -27.36
N PHE A 503 12.77 -16.50 -26.32
CA PHE A 503 12.27 -15.76 -25.17
C PHE A 503 12.35 -16.59 -23.89
N LEU A 504 12.40 -15.90 -22.74
CA LEU A 504 12.17 -16.48 -21.42
C LEU A 504 10.67 -16.45 -21.08
N VAL A 505 9.95 -15.42 -21.57
CA VAL A 505 8.52 -15.17 -21.35
C VAL A 505 7.86 -14.59 -22.60
N PHE A 506 6.62 -14.97 -22.91
CA PHE A 506 5.75 -14.24 -23.83
C PHE A 506 4.31 -14.17 -23.29
N GLY A 507 3.62 -13.02 -23.41
CA GLY A 507 2.58 -12.75 -22.41
C GLY A 507 1.96 -11.37 -22.14
N MET A 508 1.05 -11.41 -21.16
CA MET A 508 0.23 -10.38 -20.51
C MET A 508 0.56 -10.15 -19.04
N TYR A 509 1.55 -9.30 -18.70
CA TYR A 509 1.71 -8.80 -17.32
C TYR A 509 0.43 -8.21 -16.69
N GLY A 510 0.48 -7.56 -15.53
CA GLY A 510 -0.74 -6.99 -14.93
C GLY A 510 -1.20 -7.76 -13.71
N ARG A 511 -2.12 -7.22 -12.93
CA ARG A 511 -2.83 -7.88 -11.83
C ARG A 511 -4.11 -7.05 -11.50
N ASP A 512 -4.78 -7.19 -10.36
CA ASP A 512 -6.09 -6.61 -10.01
C ASP A 512 -6.13 -6.04 -8.57
N PHE A 513 -6.92 -5.02 -8.21
CA PHE A 513 -6.71 -4.17 -7.00
C PHE A 513 -7.74 -4.43 -5.87
N SER A 514 -8.05 -5.69 -5.58
CA SER A 514 -8.44 -6.19 -4.26
C SER A 514 -7.91 -7.55 -3.59
N MET A 515 -6.77 -8.28 -3.92
CA MET A 515 -6.03 -9.44 -3.20
C MET A 515 -5.13 -9.08 -2.00
N ASP A 516 -5.60 -8.15 -1.21
CA ASP A 516 -4.82 -6.91 -1.22
C ASP A 516 -4.95 -6.38 0.21
N HIS A 517 -3.80 -6.27 0.85
CA HIS A 517 -3.56 -5.99 2.25
C HIS A 517 -2.02 -5.91 2.36
N ASP A 518 -1.30 -5.00 2.99
CA ASP A 518 -1.49 -4.23 4.23
C ASP A 518 -1.08 -2.77 3.97
N LYS A 519 -1.98 -1.82 3.68
CA LYS A 519 -3.42 -1.95 3.40
C LYS A 519 -3.87 -0.88 2.32
N MET A 520 -4.88 -0.84 1.40
CA MET A 520 -5.12 0.28 0.39
C MET A 520 -6.42 1.23 0.08
N GLU A 521 -7.65 1.58 0.58
CA GLU A 521 -8.73 1.53 1.68
C GLU A 521 -8.98 2.37 3.07
N ASP A 522 -8.15 3.37 3.51
CA ASP A 522 -8.04 4.54 4.52
C ASP A 522 -7.04 5.78 4.38
N ILE A 523 -6.38 6.04 3.24
CA ILE A 523 -5.54 7.18 2.81
C ILE A 523 -5.91 7.78 1.43
N ALA A 524 -6.18 6.94 0.44
CA ALA A 524 -6.67 7.23 -0.90
C ALA A 524 -8.19 7.50 -1.04
N ARG A 525 -8.80 8.06 -0.02
CA ARG A 525 -10.18 8.56 0.06
C ARG A 525 -10.23 9.67 1.15
N PHE A 526 -9.09 10.05 1.76
CA PHE A 526 -8.84 11.44 2.18
C PHE A 526 -9.17 12.33 0.98
N HIS A 527 -8.53 11.94 -0.11
CA HIS A 527 -8.71 12.44 -1.43
C HIS A 527 -10.05 11.99 -2.04
N GLU A 528 -11.03 11.47 -1.26
CA GLU A 528 -12.49 11.50 -1.55
C GLU A 528 -13.17 12.59 -0.71
N LYS A 529 -12.79 12.66 0.57
CA LYS A 529 -13.33 13.60 1.56
C LYS A 529 -12.76 15.02 1.47
N SER A 530 -12.27 15.41 0.30
CA SER A 530 -11.75 16.76 0.04
C SER A 530 -12.28 17.43 -1.23
N LYS A 531 -13.02 16.76 -2.14
CA LYS A 531 -13.82 17.43 -3.20
C LYS A 531 -15.18 17.88 -2.67
N LEU A 532 -16.04 17.01 -2.12
CA LEU A 532 -17.35 17.50 -1.60
C LEU A 532 -17.18 18.48 -0.42
N ASN A 533 -16.11 18.40 0.37
CA ASN A 533 -15.81 19.43 1.35
C ASN A 533 -15.41 20.78 0.72
N ALA A 534 -14.73 20.79 -0.42
CA ALA A 534 -14.49 22.01 -1.19
C ALA A 534 -15.78 22.54 -1.85
N ASP A 535 -16.67 21.64 -2.29
CA ASP A 535 -17.98 22.01 -2.86
C ASP A 535 -18.92 22.63 -1.81
N ASN A 536 -18.83 22.20 -0.54
CA ASN A 536 -19.66 22.73 0.55
C ASN A 536 -19.20 24.13 1.05
N GLU A 537 -17.89 24.39 1.13
CA GLU A 537 -17.37 25.66 1.66
C GLU A 537 -17.71 26.89 0.78
N PHE A 538 -18.06 26.69 -0.49
CA PHE A 538 -18.43 27.78 -1.42
C PHE A 538 -19.79 28.45 -1.11
N SER A 539 -20.58 27.91 -0.19
CA SER A 539 -21.95 28.37 0.10
C SER A 539 -22.08 29.40 1.23
N ASN A 540 -21.18 29.38 2.22
CA ASN A 540 -21.36 30.08 3.52
C ASN A 540 -20.59 31.41 3.65
N LEU A 541 -20.36 32.11 2.53
CA LEU A 541 -19.63 33.40 2.52
C LEU A 541 -20.56 34.64 2.63
N LEU A 542 -21.74 34.47 3.24
CA LEU A 542 -22.75 35.51 3.44
C LEU A 542 -23.24 35.55 4.90
N ASP A 543 -23.71 36.73 5.30
CA ASP A 543 -24.39 37.04 6.57
C ASP A 543 -23.61 36.76 7.87
N SER A 544 -22.55 37.56 8.05
CA SER A 544 -22.15 37.99 9.39
C SER A 544 -23.17 38.97 9.98
N GLU A 545 -23.35 38.97 11.30
CA GLU A 545 -23.07 40.12 12.18
C GLU A 545 -22.97 39.59 13.63
N ALA A 546 -21.93 39.91 14.39
CA ALA A 546 -21.81 41.12 15.22
C ALA A 546 -22.92 41.28 16.28
N PHE A 547 -22.51 41.70 17.48
CA PHE A 547 -23.33 42.48 18.42
C PHE A 547 -24.69 41.85 18.82
N ASN A 548 -24.86 41.21 19.99
CA ASN A 548 -24.38 41.72 21.28
C ASN A 548 -24.56 40.72 22.44
N LEU A 549 -23.77 40.97 23.48
CA LEU A 549 -24.05 40.84 24.91
C LEU A 549 -25.41 40.18 25.29
N LEU A 550 -25.35 39.07 26.05
CA LEU A 550 -25.66 39.17 27.48
C LEU A 550 -25.06 38.05 28.34
N LEU A 551 -24.78 38.45 29.58
CA LEU A 551 -24.27 37.77 30.76
C LEU A 551 -24.81 36.34 30.99
N LEU A 552 -24.02 35.37 31.49
CA LEU A 552 -23.46 35.28 32.86
C LEU A 552 -24.50 35.45 33.98
N SER A 553 -25.08 34.37 34.52
CA SER A 553 -25.20 34.19 35.99
C SER A 553 -25.91 32.90 36.43
N LEU A 554 -25.64 32.55 37.70
CA LEU A 554 -26.38 31.69 38.63
C LEU A 554 -26.06 30.19 38.72
N GLN A 555 -25.70 29.81 39.95
CA GLN A 555 -25.68 28.47 40.52
C GLN A 555 -27.07 28.18 41.12
N CYS A 556 -27.46 26.90 41.23
CA CYS A 556 -27.81 26.29 42.54
C CYS A 556 -28.02 24.77 42.42
N ASP A 557 -28.46 24.14 43.51
CA ASP A 557 -28.11 22.77 43.90
C ASP A 557 -29.30 21.97 44.49
N MET A 558 -29.06 20.69 44.81
CA MET A 558 -29.81 19.81 45.73
C MET A 558 -31.18 19.22 45.32
N GLU A 559 -31.09 17.94 44.90
CA GLU A 559 -31.74 16.77 45.55
C GLU A 559 -33.28 16.60 45.66
N VAL A 560 -33.71 15.39 45.27
CA VAL A 560 -34.78 14.58 45.88
C VAL A 560 -36.24 15.07 45.76
N ILE A 561 -36.85 14.72 44.61
CA ILE A 561 -38.20 14.13 44.64
C ILE A 561 -38.06 12.63 44.35
N LYS A 562 -38.43 11.82 45.34
CA LYS A 562 -38.34 10.36 45.31
C LYS A 562 -39.36 9.73 44.35
N VAL A 563 -38.87 8.80 43.54
CA VAL A 563 -39.37 7.41 43.40
C VAL A 563 -40.88 7.22 43.15
N LEU A 564 -41.18 6.51 42.05
CA LEU A 564 -42.49 5.95 41.69
C LEU A 564 -43.62 6.96 41.43
N THR A 565 -43.81 7.30 40.15
CA THR A 565 -45.16 7.17 39.58
C THR A 565 -45.07 6.53 38.20
N THR A 566 -45.11 5.21 38.20
CA THR A 566 -45.03 4.32 37.03
C THR A 566 -46.27 4.48 36.12
N VAL A 567 -46.36 5.58 35.37
CA VAL A 567 -47.31 5.73 34.26
C VAL A 567 -46.76 4.99 33.04
N PHE A 568 -46.71 3.67 33.21
CA PHE A 568 -46.59 2.70 32.13
C PHE A 568 -47.85 2.80 31.27
N PHE A 569 -47.68 2.66 29.95
CA PHE A 569 -48.72 2.58 28.91
C PHE A 569 -49.49 3.85 28.50
N ALA A 570 -49.56 3.99 27.16
CA ALA A 570 -50.72 4.44 26.39
C ALA A 570 -51.23 5.89 26.56
N LEU A 571 -50.40 6.87 26.20
CA LEU A 571 -50.88 7.98 25.35
C LEU A 571 -50.43 7.77 23.90
N VAL A 572 -51.07 6.78 23.28
CA VAL A 572 -51.08 6.58 21.83
C VAL A 572 -51.93 7.69 21.20
N VAL A 573 -51.37 8.38 20.20
CA VAL A 573 -52.06 9.27 19.26
C VAL A 573 -52.80 10.49 19.87
N LEU A 574 -52.18 11.67 19.73
CA LEU A 574 -52.73 12.79 18.94
C LEU A 574 -51.68 13.91 18.82
N GLY A 575 -51.05 14.04 17.66
CA GLY A 575 -49.96 15.00 17.44
C GLY A 575 -49.33 14.87 16.05
N VAL A 576 -50.09 15.24 15.02
CA VAL A 576 -49.59 15.26 13.64
C VAL A 576 -48.75 16.52 13.44
N GLY A 577 -47.46 16.36 13.14
CA GLY A 577 -46.55 17.47 12.89
C GLY A 577 -45.14 16.98 12.50
N ASN A 578 -44.87 16.96 11.20
CA ASN A 578 -43.58 16.87 10.51
C ASN A 578 -42.35 16.44 11.34
N ILE A 579 -41.92 15.18 11.17
CA ILE A 579 -40.50 14.85 11.28
C ILE A 579 -39.87 15.19 9.93
N GLU A 580 -39.30 16.39 9.82
CA GLU A 580 -38.22 16.61 8.86
C GLU A 580 -36.92 16.12 9.50
N ALA A 581 -36.29 15.12 8.89
CA ALA A 581 -34.96 14.70 9.28
C ALA A 581 -33.97 15.78 8.83
N ASN A 582 -33.51 16.61 9.77
CA ASN A 582 -32.45 17.57 9.48
C ASN A 582 -31.18 16.81 9.08
N LEU A 583 -30.70 17.13 7.88
CA LEU A 583 -29.48 16.59 7.30
C LEU A 583 -28.25 17.11 8.07
N PRO A 584 -27.15 16.33 8.13
CA PRO A 584 -25.97 16.69 8.90
C PRO A 584 -25.27 17.93 8.32
N ASN A 585 -24.94 18.88 9.19
CA ASN A 585 -24.01 19.98 8.91
C ASN A 585 -22.58 19.54 9.26
N GLY A 586 -21.57 20.34 8.87
CA GLY A 586 -20.14 19.99 8.94
C GLY A 586 -19.51 19.75 10.32
N ASP A 587 -20.30 19.63 11.40
CA ASP A 587 -19.83 19.33 12.77
C ASP A 587 -19.97 17.84 13.14
N ASP A 588 -20.61 17.01 12.31
CA ASP A 588 -20.68 15.54 12.54
C ASP A 588 -19.36 14.81 12.22
N PHE A 589 -18.35 15.54 11.76
CA PHE A 589 -17.04 15.02 11.40
C PHE A 589 -15.92 15.68 12.23
N TYR A 590 -14.84 14.94 12.45
CA TYR A 590 -13.55 15.50 12.84
C TYR A 590 -12.55 15.21 11.74
N THR A 591 -11.55 16.05 11.56
CA THR A 591 -10.47 15.69 10.65
C THR A 591 -9.52 14.77 11.40
N ALA A 592 -9.69 13.45 11.25
CA ALA A 592 -8.60 12.55 11.56
C ALA A 592 -7.46 12.87 10.61
N GLY A 593 -6.24 12.69 11.08
CA GLY A 593 -5.12 12.48 10.22
C GLY A 593 -4.59 11.10 10.50
N VAL A 594 -4.73 10.18 9.56
CA VAL A 594 -3.64 9.24 9.35
C VAL A 594 -2.57 9.79 8.43
N LEU A 595 -1.72 8.87 8.00
CA LEU A 595 -0.25 8.72 8.29
C LEU A 595 1.14 5.59 8.36
N GLU A 596 1.29 4.69 7.39
CA GLU A 596 2.51 4.64 6.60
C GLU A 596 3.79 5.47 7.05
N TYR A 597 4.84 4.86 7.65
CA TYR A 597 6.22 5.43 7.83
C TYR A 597 7.39 4.49 8.25
N SER A 598 8.68 4.82 8.05
CA SER A 598 9.85 3.89 8.21
C SER A 598 11.12 4.41 8.97
N TYR A 599 12.31 4.63 8.32
CA TYR A 599 13.57 5.17 8.93
C TYR A 599 14.34 6.40 8.27
N LEU A 600 15.36 7.01 8.91
CA LEU A 600 16.50 7.76 8.29
C LEU A 600 17.89 7.30 8.77
N VAL A 601 18.75 6.78 7.88
CA VAL A 601 19.88 5.90 8.26
C VAL A 601 21.30 6.26 7.81
N SER A 602 22.43 5.88 8.46
CA SER A 602 23.83 5.88 7.89
C SER A 602 25.20 5.55 8.60
N ASN A 603 25.49 5.68 9.93
CA ASN A 603 26.82 5.56 10.68
C ASN A 603 27.21 6.52 11.86
N LYS A 604 27.73 7.76 11.62
CA LYS A 604 28.51 8.70 12.51
C LYS A 604 28.52 8.36 14.04
N SER A 605 27.38 8.46 14.72
CA SER A 605 27.11 8.31 16.15
C SER A 605 25.59 8.14 16.43
N MET A 606 25.21 7.08 17.13
CA MET A 606 23.77 6.76 17.31
C MET A 606 22.92 7.81 18.08
N MET A 607 23.51 8.92 18.57
CA MET A 607 22.77 10.08 19.12
C MET A 607 22.46 11.16 18.09
N GLU A 608 23.27 11.39 17.04
CA GLU A 608 22.75 12.12 15.89
C GLU A 608 21.95 11.16 15.02
N SER A 609 22.05 9.82 15.13
CA SER A 609 20.89 8.97 14.78
C SER A 609 19.64 9.32 15.58
N VAL A 610 19.73 10.16 16.63
CA VAL A 610 18.69 10.74 17.51
C VAL A 610 18.61 12.31 17.47
N GLU A 611 19.26 12.99 16.50
CA GLU A 611 19.02 14.41 16.06
C GLU A 611 19.11 14.67 14.52
N LEU A 612 19.45 13.61 13.77
CA LEU A 612 18.78 12.96 12.54
C LEU A 612 16.02 11.63 12.54
N ASN A 613 15.19 11.16 13.56
CA ASN A 613 13.78 10.57 13.60
C ASN A 613 12.52 11.28 14.22
N VAL A 614 12.69 12.16 15.21
CA VAL A 614 11.67 13.01 15.88
C VAL A 614 12.04 14.54 16.04
N ASN A 615 12.36 15.24 14.93
CA ASN A 615 12.62 16.68 14.69
C ASN A 615 11.98 16.96 13.30
N GLU A 616 10.68 17.00 13.22
CA GLU A 616 9.84 17.25 12.07
C GLU A 616 8.43 17.81 12.51
N TYR A 617 8.12 17.75 13.83
CA TYR A 617 7.10 18.42 14.68
C TYR A 617 7.13 19.98 14.70
N VAL A 618 6.77 20.81 13.75
CA VAL A 618 7.59 21.28 12.66
C VAL A 618 6.75 21.20 11.42
N ARG A 619 7.37 20.89 10.29
CA ARG A 619 6.82 21.18 8.99
C ARG A 619 5.74 20.17 8.54
N PHE A 620 4.92 19.71 9.49
CA PHE A 620 3.95 18.61 9.42
C PHE A 620 2.60 18.74 10.26
N ILE A 621 2.43 19.53 11.38
CA ILE A 621 1.16 20.17 11.93
C ILE A 621 1.31 21.62 11.56
N GLU A 622 2.52 22.14 11.40
CA GLU A 622 2.55 23.14 10.37
C GLU A 622 1.93 22.55 9.10
N LEU A 623 2.22 21.33 8.61
CA LEU A 623 1.46 20.77 7.46
C LEU A 623 0.00 20.38 7.75
N ALA A 624 -0.36 19.83 8.91
CA ALA A 624 -1.74 19.36 9.18
C ALA A 624 -2.66 20.38 9.83
N LYS A 625 -2.12 21.43 10.44
CA LYS A 625 -2.82 22.68 10.68
C LYS A 625 -2.95 23.43 9.36
N ARG A 626 -1.93 23.41 8.48
CA ARG A 626 -2.08 23.76 7.04
C ARG A 626 -3.02 22.79 6.27
N LYS A 627 -3.70 21.84 6.94
CA LYS A 627 -4.78 20.97 6.41
C LYS A 627 -5.93 20.70 7.41
N ASN A 628 -6.07 21.51 8.46
CA ASN A 628 -7.18 21.45 9.42
C ASN A 628 -7.45 20.08 10.09
N VAL A 629 -6.40 19.36 10.50
CA VAL A 629 -6.47 18.11 11.29
C VAL A 629 -6.80 18.38 12.77
N ASP A 630 -7.30 17.35 13.47
CA ASP A 630 -7.62 17.35 14.89
C ASP A 630 -6.87 16.30 15.74
N VAL A 631 -6.59 15.10 15.20
CA VAL A 631 -6.00 13.95 15.93
C VAL A 631 -5.29 13.03 14.94
N LEU A 632 -4.09 12.52 15.29
CA LEU A 632 -3.24 11.83 14.30
C LEU A 632 -2.12 10.94 14.91
N VAL A 633 -1.20 10.46 14.06
CA VAL A 633 -0.51 9.18 14.10
C VAL A 633 1.00 9.20 13.54
N PHE A 634 2.04 8.54 14.16
CA PHE A 634 3.54 8.20 13.87
C PHE A 634 4.27 6.72 14.21
N PRO A 635 3.95 5.38 13.98
CA PRO A 635 3.92 4.26 15.00
C PRO A 635 5.00 3.90 16.06
N GLU A 636 4.63 2.80 16.74
CA GLU A 636 5.48 1.62 16.92
C GLU A 636 6.87 1.79 16.38
N ALA A 637 7.82 1.72 17.29
CA ALA A 637 9.23 1.77 17.02
C ALA A 637 9.79 3.17 16.67
N THR A 638 9.13 4.20 16.09
CA THR A 638 9.79 5.57 16.01
C THR A 638 9.60 6.38 17.26
N LEU A 639 9.20 5.73 18.31
CA LEU A 639 9.78 5.99 19.58
C LEU A 639 11.01 5.11 19.92
N ASN A 640 12.25 5.60 19.94
CA ASN A 640 13.43 4.93 20.54
C ASN A 640 13.77 3.45 20.24
N HIS A 641 13.51 2.89 19.05
CA HIS A 641 13.63 1.47 18.71
C HIS A 641 14.52 0.99 17.51
N ASP A 642 13.96 0.77 16.31
CA ASP A 642 14.23 -0.49 15.57
C ASP A 642 15.69 -0.67 15.09
N PHE A 643 16.25 0.28 14.35
CA PHE A 643 17.67 0.38 14.01
C PHE A 643 18.72 0.21 15.13
N ILE A 644 18.36 0.35 16.41
CA ILE A 644 19.35 0.39 17.50
C ILE A 644 19.79 -1.03 17.82
N GLU A 645 20.88 -1.46 17.19
CA GLU A 645 21.34 -2.86 17.19
C GLU A 645 21.36 -3.52 18.58
N THR A 646 21.78 -2.81 19.63
CA THR A 646 21.89 -3.36 20.99
C THR A 646 20.91 -2.75 22.00
N ARG A 647 20.47 -3.53 22.99
CA ARG A 647 19.66 -3.04 24.11
C ARG A 647 20.38 -1.98 24.97
N GLU A 648 21.71 -2.01 25.04
CA GLU A 648 22.49 -1.03 25.78
C GLU A 648 22.37 0.36 25.13
N GLN A 649 22.66 0.47 23.84
CA GLN A 649 22.41 1.70 23.05
C GLN A 649 20.94 2.09 23.09
N LEU A 650 20.00 1.13 23.03
CA LEU A 650 18.57 1.36 23.12
C LEU A 650 18.19 2.11 24.40
N SER A 651 18.85 1.74 25.51
CA SER A 651 18.67 2.34 26.82
C SER A 651 19.17 3.78 26.90
N ASP A 652 20.21 4.14 26.15
CA ASP A 652 20.75 5.51 26.14
C ASP A 652 19.81 6.50 25.43
N TYR A 653 19.00 6.01 24.49
CA TYR A 653 18.07 6.83 23.71
C TYR A 653 16.60 6.76 24.18
N ALA A 654 16.24 5.76 24.97
CA ALA A 654 14.91 5.55 25.53
C ALA A 654 14.55 6.60 26.62
N VAL A 655 13.27 6.98 26.69
CA VAL A 655 12.83 8.19 27.43
C VAL A 655 11.95 7.91 28.63
N VAL A 656 12.11 8.70 29.70
CA VAL A 656 11.28 8.63 30.91
C VAL A 656 10.02 9.48 30.72
N THR A 657 8.82 8.87 30.74
CA THR A 657 7.56 9.59 30.50
C THR A 657 6.82 9.96 31.80
N PRO A 658 6.20 11.15 31.89
CA PRO A 658 5.32 11.51 33.01
C PRO A 658 4.05 10.65 33.04
N ASP A 659 3.44 10.49 34.22
CA ASP A 659 2.12 9.84 34.35
C ASP A 659 1.04 10.68 33.64
N PRO A 660 0.31 10.12 32.67
CA PRO A 660 -0.76 10.82 31.94
C PRO A 660 -1.82 11.50 32.82
N LYS A 661 -2.05 10.98 34.04
CA LYS A 661 -3.01 11.58 35.00
C LYS A 661 -2.61 13.00 35.42
N LEU A 662 -1.32 13.30 35.44
CA LEU A 662 -0.78 14.59 35.86
C LEU A 662 -0.91 15.66 34.76
N LYS A 663 -1.09 15.25 33.50
CA LYS A 663 -1.21 16.14 32.33
C LYS A 663 -0.09 17.18 32.27
N ILE A 664 1.13 16.73 32.55
CA ILE A 664 2.36 17.54 32.44
C ILE A 664 2.62 17.81 30.96
N ALA A 665 3.03 19.04 30.64
CA ALA A 665 3.62 19.39 29.36
C ALA A 665 5.16 19.42 29.52
N PRO A 666 5.91 18.39 29.08
CA PRO A 666 7.38 18.38 29.15
C PRO A 666 8.11 19.65 28.68
N TYR A 667 7.54 20.48 27.82
CA TYR A 667 8.18 21.75 27.41
C TYR A 667 8.28 22.80 28.50
N GLU A 668 7.43 22.74 29.53
CA GLU A 668 7.53 23.65 30.67
C GLU A 668 8.62 23.18 31.66
N HIS A 669 9.30 22.08 31.31
CA HIS A 669 10.16 21.25 32.14
C HIS A 669 11.42 20.79 31.37
N GLU A 670 12.05 21.68 30.59
CA GLU A 670 13.15 21.36 29.66
C GLU A 670 14.40 20.73 30.33
N ASN A 671 14.55 20.84 31.66
CA ASN A 671 15.62 20.20 32.42
C ASN A 671 15.24 18.83 33.03
N ASP A 672 13.94 18.50 33.08
CA ASP A 672 13.43 17.30 33.77
C ASP A 672 13.11 16.15 32.79
N TYR A 673 12.91 16.46 31.50
CA TYR A 673 12.58 15.50 30.45
C TYR A 673 13.58 15.55 29.29
N SER A 674 13.61 14.47 28.51
CA SER A 674 14.47 14.38 27.32
C SER A 674 14.14 15.48 26.30
N SER A 675 15.16 15.94 25.57
CA SER A 675 15.00 16.85 24.43
C SER A 675 13.94 16.36 23.45
N ILE A 676 13.88 15.03 23.26
CA ILE A 676 12.77 14.30 22.65
C ILE A 676 11.43 14.77 23.25
N LEU A 677 11.06 14.40 24.49
CA LEU A 677 9.73 14.70 25.04
C LEU A 677 9.41 16.19 25.12
N VAL A 678 10.41 17.04 25.35
CA VAL A 678 10.30 18.51 25.25
C VAL A 678 9.83 18.91 23.85
N LYS A 679 10.53 18.42 22.82
CA LYS A 679 10.13 18.49 21.41
C LYS A 679 8.88 17.64 21.10
N LEU A 680 8.33 16.82 21.98
CA LEU A 680 7.03 16.18 21.72
C LEU A 680 5.85 16.89 22.40
N SER A 681 6.16 17.86 23.26
CA SER A 681 5.22 18.61 24.06
C SER A 681 5.04 20.07 23.61
N LYS A 682 6.12 20.84 23.48
CA LYS A 682 6.22 22.31 23.23
C LYS A 682 5.14 22.90 22.35
N ALA A 683 4.79 22.16 21.33
CA ALA A 683 4.23 22.73 20.14
C ALA A 683 3.06 21.89 19.53
N ALA A 684 2.76 20.75 20.15
CA ALA A 684 1.43 20.13 20.15
C ALA A 684 0.43 21.12 20.78
N LYS A 685 0.97 21.86 21.74
CA LYS A 685 0.55 23.19 22.19
C LYS A 685 0.53 24.23 21.06
N ASP A 686 1.67 24.72 20.58
CA ASP A 686 1.75 25.88 19.66
C ASP A 686 0.79 25.74 18.43
N ASN A 687 0.70 24.57 17.77
CA ASN A 687 -0.24 24.34 16.64
C ASN A 687 -1.60 23.70 17.03
N GLN A 688 -1.86 23.49 18.33
CA GLN A 688 -3.17 23.13 18.91
C GLN A 688 -3.83 21.85 18.33
N ILE A 689 -3.39 20.64 18.74
CA ILE A 689 -3.94 19.36 18.22
C ILE A 689 -3.65 18.11 19.11
N TYR A 690 -4.20 16.90 18.82
CA TYR A 690 -4.09 15.69 19.66
C TYR A 690 -3.12 14.58 19.19
N VAL A 691 -2.17 14.19 20.06
CA VAL A 691 -0.77 13.81 19.74
C VAL A 691 -0.31 12.46 20.32
N LEU A 692 -0.82 11.30 19.89
CA LEU A 692 -0.36 9.97 20.35
C LEU A 692 1.16 9.78 20.08
N VAL A 693 2.03 9.23 20.95
CA VAL A 693 3.42 8.83 20.60
C VAL A 693 3.96 7.55 21.26
N ASN A 694 3.99 6.42 20.56
CA ASN A 694 4.93 5.31 20.73
C ASN A 694 6.37 5.78 20.96
N LEU A 695 7.03 5.23 21.99
CA LEU A 695 8.40 5.38 22.53
C LEU A 695 8.89 4.06 23.05
N ILE A 696 10.19 3.79 22.96
CA ILE A 696 10.83 2.96 23.96
C ILE A 696 10.92 3.83 25.21
N GLU A 697 9.91 3.65 26.06
CA GLU A 697 9.90 4.22 27.38
C GLU A 697 10.95 3.51 28.23
N LYS A 698 11.84 4.28 28.85
CA LYS A 698 12.76 3.81 29.89
C LYS A 698 12.13 4.02 31.26
N MET A 699 11.84 2.92 31.96
CA MET A 699 11.32 2.94 33.33
C MET A 699 12.38 2.41 34.29
N LEU A 700 12.90 3.28 35.17
CA LEU A 700 13.87 2.87 36.20
C LEU A 700 13.18 2.00 37.27
N CYS A 701 13.84 0.91 37.68
CA CYS A 701 13.28 -0.03 38.64
C CYS A 701 13.61 0.37 40.08
N THR A 702 12.62 0.86 40.83
CA THR A 702 12.73 1.09 42.28
C THR A 702 12.34 -0.17 43.06
N SER A 703 12.79 -0.27 44.31
CA SER A 703 12.45 -1.38 45.22
C SER A 703 10.94 -1.51 45.52
N GLU A 704 10.18 -0.46 45.24
CA GLU A 704 8.72 -0.37 45.46
C GLU A 704 7.92 -0.56 44.16
N SER A 705 8.56 -0.61 43.00
CA SER A 705 7.90 -0.75 41.70
C SER A 705 7.62 -2.21 41.35
N ASP A 706 6.36 -2.65 41.52
CA ASP A 706 5.90 -3.97 41.05
C ASP A 706 5.98 -4.12 39.52
N ALA A 707 5.87 -3.02 38.76
CA ALA A 707 5.92 -3.02 37.30
C ALA A 707 7.27 -3.45 36.70
N CYS A 708 8.32 -3.51 37.52
CA CYS A 708 9.66 -3.96 37.14
C CYS A 708 10.00 -5.40 37.56
N LYS A 709 9.07 -6.15 38.18
CA LYS A 709 9.40 -7.44 38.79
C LYS A 709 9.31 -8.59 37.77
N PRO A 710 10.13 -9.65 37.88
CA PRO A 710 9.98 -10.86 37.08
C PRO A 710 8.55 -11.43 37.22
N PRO A 711 7.95 -11.96 36.13
CA PRO A 711 8.57 -12.31 34.85
C PRO A 711 8.67 -11.15 33.83
N HIS A 712 8.25 -9.93 34.18
CA HIS A 712 8.04 -8.84 33.22
C HIS A 712 9.33 -8.12 32.80
N ASN A 713 10.24 -7.88 33.74
CA ASN A 713 11.62 -7.55 33.41
C ASN A 713 12.40 -8.86 33.18
N VAL A 714 12.72 -9.17 31.92
CA VAL A 714 13.46 -10.39 31.56
C VAL A 714 14.98 -10.15 31.55
N HIS A 715 15.42 -8.89 31.48
CA HIS A 715 16.81 -8.49 31.30
C HIS A 715 17.58 -8.29 32.62
N ASN A 716 16.88 -7.90 33.69
CA ASN A 716 17.41 -7.70 35.05
C ASN A 716 18.56 -6.67 35.15
N ASP A 717 18.58 -5.69 34.25
CA ASP A 717 19.57 -4.61 34.12
C ASP A 717 19.25 -3.34 34.94
N GLY A 718 18.18 -3.36 35.74
CA GLY A 718 17.78 -2.26 36.64
C GLY A 718 16.79 -1.26 36.04
N TYR A 719 16.35 -1.47 34.81
CA TYR A 719 15.31 -0.70 34.13
C TYR A 719 14.45 -1.62 33.26
N CYS A 720 13.31 -1.14 32.79
CA CYS A 720 12.55 -1.77 31.70
C CYS A 720 12.54 -0.85 30.49
N LEU A 721 12.56 -1.45 29.29
CA LEU A 721 12.41 -0.77 28.01
C LEU A 721 11.12 -1.27 27.34
N TYR A 722 10.16 -0.38 27.10
CA TYR A 722 8.84 -0.74 26.57
C TYR A 722 8.49 0.03 25.30
N ASN A 723 8.07 -0.65 24.25
CA ASN A 723 7.40 -0.06 23.09
C ASN A 723 6.03 0.52 23.53
N THR A 724 5.84 1.84 23.45
CA THR A 724 4.91 2.57 24.34
C THR A 724 4.31 3.86 23.78
N ASN A 725 3.03 3.84 23.43
CA ASN A 725 2.21 5.00 23.07
C ASN A 725 2.07 6.02 24.21
N VAL A 726 2.17 7.34 23.97
CA VAL A 726 1.78 8.43 24.89
C VAL A 726 1.12 9.61 24.18
N VAL A 727 -0.13 9.93 24.49
CA VAL A 727 -0.87 11.01 23.80
C VAL A 727 -0.60 12.36 24.44
N PHE A 728 -0.17 13.38 23.70
CA PHE A 728 -0.28 14.78 24.11
C PHE A 728 -1.59 15.43 23.60
N ASP A 729 -2.04 16.51 24.23
CA ASP A 729 -3.23 17.26 23.80
C ASP A 729 -2.89 18.58 23.08
N ARG A 730 -3.92 19.38 22.74
CA ARG A 730 -3.76 20.71 22.12
C ARG A 730 -2.98 21.72 22.97
N LYS A 731 -2.51 21.34 24.16
CA LYS A 731 -1.69 22.15 25.08
C LYS A 731 -0.36 21.45 25.39
N GLY A 732 0.02 20.45 24.61
CA GLY A 732 1.30 19.75 24.76
C GLY A 732 1.36 18.83 25.97
N ARG A 733 0.24 18.59 26.65
CA ARG A 733 0.20 17.83 27.90
C ARG A 733 0.01 16.36 27.62
N LEU A 734 0.84 15.50 28.20
CA LEU A 734 0.71 14.05 28.08
C LEU A 734 -0.55 13.58 28.84
N ILE A 735 -1.57 13.11 28.10
CA ILE A 735 -2.92 12.74 28.54
C ILE A 735 -3.28 11.24 28.42
N SER A 736 -2.51 10.41 27.69
CA SER A 736 -2.65 8.95 27.68
C SER A 736 -1.30 8.24 27.62
N ARG A 737 -1.21 6.97 28.05
CA ARG A 737 -0.04 6.08 27.83
C ARG A 737 -0.49 4.63 27.64
N TYR A 738 0.21 3.87 26.79
CA TYR A 738 0.00 2.44 26.58
C TYR A 738 1.26 1.73 26.10
N ARG A 739 1.70 0.70 26.82
CA ARG A 739 2.85 -0.16 26.50
C ARG A 739 2.35 -1.39 25.72
N LYS A 740 2.98 -1.75 24.60
CA LYS A 740 2.63 -2.94 23.80
C LYS A 740 2.70 -4.18 24.68
N VAL A 741 1.64 -5.01 24.68
CA VAL A 741 1.62 -6.25 25.47
C VAL A 741 2.01 -7.45 24.62
N ASN A 742 1.60 -7.45 23.35
CA ASN A 742 1.84 -8.56 22.44
C ASN A 742 3.03 -8.26 21.54
N LEU A 743 4.23 -8.26 22.13
CA LEU A 743 5.49 -8.13 21.40
C LEU A 743 5.61 -9.16 20.27
N TYR A 744 6.27 -8.76 19.18
CA TYR A 744 6.59 -9.61 18.01
C TYR A 744 8.05 -10.12 18.14
N ILE A 745 8.94 -9.84 17.19
CA ILE A 745 10.40 -10.09 17.27
C ILE A 745 11.03 -8.85 17.90
N GLU A 746 10.83 -8.66 19.20
CA GLU A 746 11.30 -7.48 19.93
C GLU A 746 12.20 -7.87 21.12
N PRO A 747 13.28 -8.66 20.91
CA PRO A 747 14.08 -9.26 21.99
C PRO A 747 14.90 -8.25 22.80
N ARG A 748 14.84 -6.95 22.46
CA ARG A 748 15.47 -5.86 23.20
C ARG A 748 14.53 -5.24 24.25
N LEU A 749 13.25 -5.64 24.27
CA LEU A 749 12.18 -5.01 25.07
C LEU A 749 11.58 -5.93 26.13
N ASP A 750 10.89 -5.34 27.10
CA ASP A 750 10.22 -6.01 28.21
C ASP A 750 8.68 -6.01 28.01
N GLU A 751 7.98 -7.03 28.52
CA GLU A 751 6.51 -7.09 28.49
C GLU A 751 5.92 -6.36 29.73
N PRO A 752 4.98 -5.41 29.60
CA PRO A 752 4.37 -4.74 30.76
C PRO A 752 3.47 -5.69 31.58
N SER A 753 3.37 -5.47 32.90
CA SER A 753 2.58 -6.30 33.81
C SER A 753 1.09 -5.90 33.88
N GLU A 754 0.80 -4.70 34.35
CA GLU A 754 -0.54 -4.12 34.40
C GLU A 754 -0.51 -2.67 33.91
N GLN A 755 -1.58 -2.24 33.24
CA GLN A 755 -1.73 -0.86 32.78
C GLN A 755 -3.20 -0.46 32.57
N PRO A 756 -3.53 0.84 32.59
CA PRO A 756 -4.85 1.35 32.22
C PRO A 756 -5.28 0.92 30.82
N LEU A 757 -6.60 0.92 30.55
CA LEU A 757 -7.06 0.83 29.16
C LEU A 757 -6.66 2.13 28.40
N PRO A 758 -6.21 2.00 27.15
CA PRO A 758 -5.52 3.05 26.43
C PRO A 758 -6.50 4.03 25.76
N ILE A 759 -7.16 4.85 26.57
CA ILE A 759 -8.32 5.66 26.18
C ILE A 759 -8.10 7.13 26.53
N PHE A 760 -8.53 8.02 25.63
CA PHE A 760 -8.64 9.46 25.91
C PHE A 760 -9.84 10.10 25.20
N GLU A 761 -10.17 11.32 25.62
CA GLU A 761 -11.28 12.11 25.07
C GLU A 761 -10.75 13.45 24.56
N THR A 762 -11.39 13.97 23.52
CA THR A 762 -10.96 15.17 22.78
C THR A 762 -11.93 16.34 22.94
N ASP A 763 -11.43 17.57 22.76
CA ASP A 763 -12.25 18.78 22.82
C ASP A 763 -13.33 18.87 21.72
N PHE A 764 -13.19 18.12 20.63
CA PHE A 764 -14.19 17.96 19.56
C PHE A 764 -15.18 16.79 19.79
N GLY A 765 -15.19 16.21 21.01
CA GLY A 765 -16.24 15.30 21.46
C GLY A 765 -16.07 13.82 21.11
N VAL A 766 -14.88 13.40 20.66
CA VAL A 766 -14.62 11.99 20.31
C VAL A 766 -13.75 11.30 21.37
N LYS A 767 -14.18 10.10 21.79
CA LYS A 767 -13.47 9.17 22.67
C LYS A 767 -12.66 8.19 21.83
N PHE A 768 -11.34 8.20 21.97
CA PHE A 768 -10.41 7.33 21.24
C PHE A 768 -9.90 6.20 22.12
N GLY A 769 -9.62 5.06 21.50
CA GLY A 769 -8.79 3.99 22.07
C GLY A 769 -7.52 3.79 21.23
N HIS A 770 -6.44 3.23 21.78
CA HIS A 770 -5.23 2.96 20.99
C HIS A 770 -4.38 1.76 21.40
N PHE A 771 -3.87 0.97 20.46
CA PHE A 771 -3.09 -0.25 20.75
C PHE A 771 -2.14 -0.60 19.61
N ILE A 772 -1.16 -1.50 19.84
CA ILE A 772 0.06 -1.54 19.05
C ILE A 772 0.23 -2.88 18.31
N CYS A 773 0.06 -2.83 17.00
CA CYS A 773 0.51 -3.84 16.05
C CYS A 773 -0.10 -5.22 16.32
N PHE A 774 0.74 -6.21 16.55
CA PHE A 774 0.34 -7.57 16.86
C PHE A 774 -0.75 -7.66 17.97
N ASP A 775 -0.91 -6.64 18.84
CA ASP A 775 -2.09 -6.44 19.71
C ASP A 775 -3.48 -6.53 19.01
N VAL A 776 -3.61 -6.24 17.70
CA VAL A 776 -4.87 -6.44 16.94
C VAL A 776 -5.28 -7.91 16.88
N MET A 777 -4.30 -8.79 16.97
CA MET A 777 -4.45 -10.24 16.99
C MET A 777 -4.71 -10.79 18.40
N PHE A 778 -5.01 -9.95 19.39
CA PHE A 778 -5.31 -10.41 20.75
C PHE A 778 -6.51 -9.69 21.36
N LYS A 779 -7.25 -10.42 22.19
CA LYS A 779 -8.43 -9.93 22.91
C LYS A 779 -8.14 -8.70 23.77
N TYR A 780 -6.99 -8.68 24.44
CA TYR A 780 -6.47 -7.50 25.12
C TYR A 780 -5.39 -6.82 24.27
N PRO A 781 -5.46 -5.49 24.04
CA PRO A 781 -6.57 -4.59 24.39
C PRO A 781 -7.66 -4.50 23.31
N SER A 782 -7.40 -4.99 22.08
CA SER A 782 -8.14 -4.59 20.86
C SER A 782 -9.65 -4.81 20.97
N ARG A 783 -10.08 -6.05 21.28
CA ARG A 783 -11.49 -6.42 21.39
C ARG A 783 -12.17 -5.79 22.60
N ILE A 784 -11.45 -5.62 23.71
CA ILE A 784 -11.99 -4.98 24.93
C ILE A 784 -12.37 -3.52 24.67
N LEU A 785 -11.60 -2.79 23.87
CA LEU A 785 -11.91 -1.41 23.49
C LEU A 785 -13.24 -1.31 22.71
N VAL A 786 -13.50 -2.21 21.77
CA VAL A 786 -14.76 -2.20 21.01
C VAL A 786 -15.90 -2.80 21.83
N GLN A 787 -15.77 -4.04 22.30
CA GLN A 787 -16.85 -4.80 22.92
C GLN A 787 -17.24 -4.27 24.32
N GLN A 788 -16.27 -3.84 25.15
CA GLN A 788 -16.52 -3.50 26.56
C GLN A 788 -16.45 -1.99 26.86
N GLU A 789 -15.85 -1.18 25.99
CA GLU A 789 -15.74 0.28 26.13
C GLU A 789 -16.52 1.07 25.07
N ASN A 790 -17.14 0.35 24.11
CA ASN A 790 -17.88 0.89 22.97
C ASN A 790 -17.10 1.96 22.19
N ILE A 791 -15.78 1.80 22.07
CA ILE A 791 -14.94 2.70 21.29
C ILE A 791 -15.21 2.47 19.80
N THR A 792 -15.66 3.51 19.12
CA THR A 792 -15.90 3.54 17.68
C THR A 792 -14.82 4.30 16.90
N ASN A 793 -13.76 4.76 17.57
CA ASN A 793 -12.65 5.52 16.99
C ASN A 793 -11.32 5.02 17.60
N ILE A 794 -10.50 4.34 16.82
CA ILE A 794 -9.29 3.64 17.31
C ILE A 794 -8.05 4.15 16.57
N LEU A 795 -7.00 4.58 17.28
CA LEU A 795 -5.69 4.93 16.70
C LEU A 795 -4.71 3.75 16.94
N TYR A 796 -4.05 3.17 15.93
CA TYR A 796 -3.37 1.87 16.11
C TYR A 796 -1.97 1.71 15.48
N PRO A 797 -0.88 1.70 16.29
CA PRO A 797 0.49 1.62 15.75
C PRO A 797 1.05 0.28 15.33
N THR A 798 1.43 0.08 14.06
CA THR A 798 1.74 -1.25 13.53
C THR A 798 2.99 -1.39 12.64
N TYR A 799 4.10 -1.85 13.22
CA TYR A 799 5.23 -2.42 12.47
C TYR A 799 4.87 -3.83 11.98
N TRP A 800 4.00 -3.88 10.97
CA TRP A 800 3.23 -5.08 10.70
C TRP A 800 4.03 -6.19 10.01
N TYR A 801 4.41 -7.19 10.80
CA TYR A 801 4.85 -8.48 10.28
C TYR A 801 3.66 -9.26 9.72
N ALA A 802 3.51 -9.24 8.39
CA ALA A 802 2.49 -9.97 7.68
C ALA A 802 3.01 -11.16 6.87
N GLY A 803 2.10 -12.10 6.65
CA GLY A 803 2.26 -13.28 5.81
C GLY A 803 0.94 -13.99 5.50
N LEU A 804 0.97 -15.27 5.18
CA LEU A 804 0.68 -15.63 3.82
C LEU A 804 0.04 -17.03 3.73
N PRO A 805 -1.28 -17.17 3.45
CA PRO A 805 -2.12 -16.28 2.64
C PRO A 805 -3.00 -15.24 3.37
N PHE A 806 -3.10 -15.28 4.71
CA PHE A 806 -4.18 -14.59 5.46
C PHE A 806 -3.78 -13.36 6.31
N PHE A 807 -2.51 -13.23 6.70
CA PHE A 807 -2.03 -12.36 7.79
C PHE A 807 -1.72 -10.92 7.39
N ILE A 808 -2.20 -10.45 6.25
CA ILE A 808 -1.96 -9.09 5.80
C ILE A 808 -3.17 -8.22 6.12
N ALA A 809 -2.96 -6.93 6.35
CA ALA A 809 -3.80 -6.25 7.32
C ALA A 809 -4.53 -4.95 6.93
N GLU A 810 -5.26 -4.76 5.82
CA GLU A 810 -6.70 -4.50 6.10
C GLU A 810 -7.39 -5.81 6.26
N THR A 811 -7.07 -6.82 5.48
CA THR A 811 -7.87 -8.03 5.56
C THR A 811 -7.70 -8.72 6.94
N ILE A 812 -6.66 -8.34 7.68
CA ILE A 812 -6.68 -8.17 9.14
C ILE A 812 -7.29 -6.84 9.64
N HIS A 813 -6.79 -5.61 9.40
CA HIS A 813 -7.37 -4.39 10.02
C HIS A 813 -8.76 -3.87 9.55
N GLN A 814 -9.15 -3.81 8.27
CA GLN A 814 -10.56 -3.76 7.83
C GLN A 814 -11.33 -4.99 8.24
N GLY A 815 -10.79 -6.20 8.10
CA GLY A 815 -11.49 -7.41 8.51
C GLY A 815 -11.96 -7.24 9.95
N TRP A 816 -11.04 -6.74 10.79
CA TRP A 816 -11.30 -6.28 12.14
C TRP A 816 -12.26 -5.08 12.16
N ALA A 817 -12.05 -3.97 11.44
CA ALA A 817 -12.89 -2.78 11.51
C ALA A 817 -14.34 -3.00 11.04
N TYR A 818 -14.53 -3.82 10.01
CA TYR A 818 -15.78 -4.35 9.50
C TYR A 818 -16.45 -5.15 10.61
N SER A 819 -15.83 -6.24 11.08
CA SER A 819 -16.39 -7.10 12.13
C SER A 819 -16.48 -6.47 13.54
N ASN A 820 -15.98 -5.23 13.70
CA ASN A 820 -16.17 -4.40 14.90
C ASN A 820 -17.10 -3.19 14.63
N ASN A 821 -17.37 -2.88 13.35
CA ASN A 821 -18.02 -1.67 12.81
C ASN A 821 -17.62 -0.37 13.53
N VAL A 822 -16.36 0.03 13.33
CA VAL A 822 -15.65 1.17 13.95
C VAL A 822 -14.87 1.98 12.92
N ASN A 823 -14.58 3.26 13.23
CA ASN A 823 -13.49 4.03 12.62
C ASN A 823 -12.15 3.53 13.20
N PHE A 824 -11.21 3.09 12.36
CA PHE A 824 -9.96 2.50 12.81
C PHE A 824 -8.77 3.14 12.08
N MET A 825 -8.29 4.25 12.66
CA MET A 825 -7.03 4.96 12.41
C MET A 825 -5.79 4.11 12.73
N VAL A 826 -5.76 2.92 12.14
CA VAL A 826 -4.57 2.08 12.01
C VAL A 826 -3.49 2.84 11.35
N SER A 827 -2.25 2.61 11.70
CA SER A 827 -1.18 3.04 10.84
C SER A 827 0.15 2.43 11.20
N GLY A 828 1.07 2.44 10.25
CA GLY A 828 2.00 1.33 10.09
C GLY A 828 3.41 1.71 9.74
N ALA A 829 4.29 0.76 10.00
CA ALA A 829 5.63 0.80 9.46
C ALA A 829 5.56 0.54 7.97
N ASN A 830 6.42 1.19 7.21
CA ASN A 830 7.21 0.44 6.27
C ASN A 830 8.50 0.18 7.02
N VAL A 831 9.18 -0.88 6.65
CA VAL A 831 10.54 -1.29 6.93
C VAL A 831 10.71 -2.48 6.04
N LEU A 832 11.92 -2.77 5.57
CA LEU A 832 11.97 -3.03 4.17
C LEU A 832 12.99 -4.04 3.67
N HIS A 833 14.11 -4.20 4.34
CA HIS A 833 14.73 -5.51 4.22
C HIS A 833 13.84 -6.59 4.91
N PHE A 834 12.70 -6.18 5.50
CA PHE A 834 11.78 -7.01 6.27
C PHE A 834 10.32 -6.95 5.78
N GLY A 835 9.84 -5.78 5.34
CA GLY A 835 8.74 -5.51 4.40
C GLY A 835 7.37 -4.95 4.84
N THR A 836 7.19 -4.42 6.05
CA THR A 836 5.86 -3.94 6.53
C THR A 836 5.22 -2.86 5.61
N SER A 837 3.94 -2.50 5.74
CA SER A 837 3.39 -1.16 5.36
C SER A 837 2.33 -0.65 6.36
N GLY A 838 1.79 0.55 6.14
CA GLY A 838 0.36 0.72 5.80
C GLY A 838 -0.63 1.37 6.81
N ALA A 839 -1.77 2.02 6.40
CA ALA A 839 -2.59 2.79 7.39
C ALA A 839 -4.12 3.22 7.35
N GLY A 840 -4.97 2.63 8.24
CA GLY A 840 -6.42 2.90 8.49
C GLY A 840 -6.69 4.33 8.97
N ILE A 841 -7.79 5.03 9.24
CA ILE A 841 -9.24 5.28 9.09
C ILE A 841 -10.41 4.27 9.29
N TYR A 842 -10.37 3.01 8.85
CA TYR A 842 -11.50 2.20 8.32
C TYR A 842 -12.93 2.62 8.65
N PHE A 843 -13.82 2.75 7.67
CA PHE A 843 -15.26 3.02 7.92
C PHE A 843 -16.15 1.76 8.05
N GLY A 844 -15.64 0.71 8.69
CA GLY A 844 -16.40 -0.48 9.07
C GLY A 844 -17.13 -1.16 7.90
N HIS A 845 -18.46 -1.30 8.00
CA HIS A 845 -19.29 -1.97 6.99
C HIS A 845 -19.59 -1.14 5.72
N LYS A 846 -19.42 0.18 5.76
CA LYS A 846 -20.20 1.09 4.89
C LYS A 846 -19.64 1.28 3.50
N ARG A 847 -18.36 1.54 3.54
CA ARG A 847 -17.41 1.66 2.47
C ARG A 847 -16.11 1.49 3.20
N ILE A 848 -15.13 0.98 2.51
CA ILE A 848 -13.79 1.24 2.97
C ILE A 848 -13.48 2.65 2.56
N GLN A 849 -12.77 3.31 3.44
CA GLN A 849 -12.38 4.66 3.16
C GLN A 849 -11.11 4.47 2.32
N ALA A 850 -10.08 5.16 2.66
CA ALA A 850 -8.96 5.62 1.88
C ALA A 850 -7.84 4.66 1.12
N ILE A 851 -6.66 3.92 1.40
CA ILE A 851 -5.53 3.37 2.36
C ILE A 851 -4.24 3.37 1.52
N GLU A 852 -3.18 2.80 2.04
CA GLU A 852 -1.80 2.91 1.60
C GLU A 852 -1.08 1.63 2.03
N THR A 853 -0.72 0.78 1.06
CA THR A 853 0.07 -0.46 1.21
C THR A 853 1.21 -0.28 0.25
N LYS A 854 2.39 0.12 0.65
CA LYS A 854 3.31 0.67 -0.33
C LYS A 854 4.77 0.25 -0.17
N PRO A 855 5.53 -0.06 -1.22
CA PRO A 855 6.92 -0.47 -1.15
C PRO A 855 7.82 0.09 -2.29
N ASP A 856 8.75 0.99 -1.95
CA ASP A 856 9.72 1.88 -2.59
C ASP A 856 11.00 2.54 -1.83
N PRO A 857 11.34 3.70 -1.06
CA PRO A 857 10.99 4.42 0.29
C PRO A 857 10.60 5.96 0.45
N VAL A 858 10.50 6.68 1.63
CA VAL A 858 9.52 7.86 1.74
C VAL A 858 9.25 8.84 2.97
N ARG A 859 8.21 9.77 2.90
CA ARG A 859 7.01 10.20 3.77
C ARG A 859 5.93 11.24 3.29
N LYS A 860 4.72 11.46 3.92
CA LYS A 860 3.61 12.44 3.58
C LYS A 860 2.68 12.98 4.80
N LEU A 861 1.33 13.22 4.82
CA LEU A 861 0.25 13.55 5.88
C LEU A 861 -1.33 13.40 5.48
N TYR A 862 -2.24 12.55 6.04
CA TYR A 862 -3.39 11.84 5.37
C TYR A 862 -4.67 11.89 6.15
N THR A 863 -5.64 12.61 5.65
CA THR A 863 -6.68 13.09 6.54
C THR A 863 -8.03 12.49 6.17
N ALA A 864 -9.02 12.61 7.02
CA ALA A 864 -10.39 12.49 6.55
C ALA A 864 -11.27 13.21 7.51
N LYS A 865 -12.34 13.80 6.98
CA LYS A 865 -13.51 14.10 7.79
C LYS A 865 -14.14 12.77 8.23
N VAL A 866 -13.64 12.20 9.32
CA VAL A 866 -14.09 10.93 9.91
C VAL A 866 -15.38 11.19 10.67
N PRO A 867 -16.46 10.42 10.42
CA PRO A 867 -17.71 10.65 11.12
C PRO A 867 -17.49 10.38 12.60
N LYS A 868 -17.76 11.37 13.46
CA LYS A 868 -17.57 11.26 14.93
C LYS A 868 -18.25 9.98 15.47
N ASN A 869 -19.39 9.61 14.87
CA ASN A 869 -20.05 8.31 15.01
C ASN A 869 -20.23 7.59 13.66
N ILE A 870 -19.47 6.53 13.39
CA ILE A 870 -19.61 5.72 12.17
C ILE A 870 -21.00 5.07 12.00
N ARG A 871 -21.74 4.85 13.09
CA ARG A 871 -23.02 4.10 13.09
C ARG A 871 -24.25 4.97 12.77
N ALA A 872 -24.10 6.27 12.55
CA ALA A 872 -25.16 7.16 12.08
C ALA A 872 -25.27 7.17 10.55
N ASP A 873 -26.45 7.39 9.96
CA ASP A 873 -26.58 7.56 8.50
C ASP A 873 -26.10 8.94 8.06
N VAL A 874 -24.86 8.98 7.56
CA VAL A 874 -24.19 10.18 7.05
C VAL A 874 -23.88 9.95 5.59
N LYS A 875 -24.13 10.95 4.73
CA LYS A 875 -23.69 10.90 3.33
C LYS A 875 -22.16 11.05 3.26
N PHE A 876 -21.52 10.25 2.41
CA PHE A 876 -20.07 10.30 2.21
C PHE A 876 -19.73 10.97 0.87
N GLU A 877 -18.45 11.30 0.71
CA GLU A 877 -17.91 12.05 -0.43
C GLU A 877 -17.35 11.10 -1.50
N GLU A 878 -17.47 11.45 -2.78
CA GLU A 878 -17.32 10.53 -3.94
C GLU A 878 -15.87 10.07 -4.25
N PRO A 879 -15.65 8.87 -4.85
CA PRO A 879 -14.40 8.43 -5.52
C PRO A 879 -13.97 9.27 -6.75
N GLN A 880 -12.86 10.01 -6.72
CA GLN A 880 -12.15 10.54 -5.55
C GLN A 880 -10.91 9.76 -5.05
N ILE A 881 -9.99 9.42 -5.93
CA ILE A 881 -8.58 9.13 -5.62
C ILE A 881 -8.36 7.90 -4.72
N ARG A 882 -9.19 6.84 -4.91
CA ARG A 882 -8.94 5.44 -4.48
C ARG A 882 -7.66 4.89 -5.14
N GLU A 883 -6.58 5.54 -4.78
CA GLU A 883 -5.21 5.38 -5.21
C GLU A 883 -4.75 4.17 -4.39
N GLU A 884 -4.56 3.03 -5.03
CA GLU A 884 -4.36 1.79 -4.31
C GLU A 884 -3.07 1.08 -4.74
N SER A 885 -3.19 -0.13 -5.26
CA SER A 885 -2.15 -1.04 -5.60
C SER A 885 -2.40 -1.61 -7.00
N SER A 886 -2.21 -0.76 -8.02
CA SER A 886 -2.00 -1.04 -9.43
C SER A 886 -1.26 -2.32 -9.49
N ALA A 887 -1.90 -3.38 -9.93
CA ALA A 887 -1.51 -4.62 -9.33
C ALA A 887 -0.32 -5.21 -10.04
N ALA A 888 -0.27 -5.35 -11.37
CA ALA A 888 0.92 -5.60 -12.19
C ALA A 888 2.27 -5.71 -11.41
N ASP A 889 3.12 -4.74 -11.53
CA ASP A 889 3.22 -3.81 -10.44
C ASP A 889 3.67 -4.40 -9.05
N LEU A 890 2.87 -4.62 -8.01
CA LEU A 890 3.39 -4.84 -6.63
C LEU A 890 4.40 -5.98 -6.40
N LEU A 891 4.72 -6.81 -7.38
CA LEU A 891 5.88 -7.71 -7.45
C LEU A 891 6.94 -7.69 -6.33
N ARG A 892 7.82 -6.66 -6.33
CA ARG A 892 9.28 -6.76 -6.11
C ARG A 892 9.75 -7.15 -4.72
N LEU A 893 9.33 -6.39 -3.71
CA LEU A 893 8.94 -6.80 -2.35
C LEU A 893 10.09 -7.57 -1.46
N TYR A 894 10.16 -7.62 -0.10
CA TYR A 894 10.71 -8.68 0.81
C TYR A 894 9.81 -9.20 2.03
N VAL A 895 9.05 -10.31 1.92
CA VAL A 895 8.31 -11.07 2.98
C VAL A 895 9.24 -12.27 3.34
N SER A 896 8.61 -13.38 3.84
CA SER A 896 8.60 -16.24 4.04
C SER A 896 7.32 -17.17 3.74
N GLU A 897 7.18 -17.59 2.47
CA GLU A 897 5.97 -18.24 1.96
C GLU A 897 5.58 -19.42 2.87
N ASN A 898 4.29 -19.70 2.95
CA ASN A 898 3.68 -20.52 4.00
C ASN A 898 3.73 -19.89 5.41
N TRP A 899 3.33 -18.63 5.53
CA TRP A 899 2.87 -18.09 6.83
C TRP A 899 1.44 -18.59 7.11
N VAL A 900 1.36 -19.88 7.38
CA VAL A 900 0.18 -20.61 7.85
C VAL A 900 0.65 -21.51 8.99
N SER A 901 -0.26 -21.88 9.91
CA SER A 901 0.01 -23.00 10.82
C SER A 901 0.41 -24.26 10.03
N GLU A 902 1.16 -25.18 10.66
CA GLU A 902 1.93 -26.25 9.96
C GLU A 902 1.18 -27.02 8.85
N TYR A 903 -0.15 -27.17 8.93
CA TYR A 903 -0.97 -27.87 7.93
C TYR A 903 -2.38 -27.24 7.78
N PRO A 904 -2.57 -26.19 6.96
CA PRO A 904 -3.89 -25.94 6.37
C PRO A 904 -4.30 -27.13 5.51
N ILE A 905 -5.57 -27.54 5.59
CA ILE A 905 -6.08 -28.65 4.77
C ILE A 905 -6.80 -28.05 3.56
N PHE A 906 -6.33 -28.43 2.38
CA PHE A 906 -6.82 -27.96 1.09
C PHE A 906 -7.62 -29.05 0.38
N PHE A 907 -8.84 -28.72 -0.05
CA PHE A 907 -9.73 -29.60 -0.79
C PHE A 907 -10.08 -28.96 -2.15
N PRO A 908 -9.74 -29.58 -3.30
CA PRO A 908 -10.06 -29.02 -4.61
C PRO A 908 -11.57 -29.12 -4.87
N LEU A 909 -12.24 -28.00 -5.17
CA LEU A 909 -13.70 -28.00 -5.39
C LEU A 909 -14.03 -28.65 -6.73
N LYS A 910 -14.47 -29.90 -6.64
CA LYS A 910 -14.82 -30.74 -7.80
C LYS A 910 -16.27 -30.54 -8.21
N GLU A 911 -17.12 -30.24 -7.25
CA GLU A 911 -18.57 -30.09 -7.45
C GLU A 911 -18.99 -28.61 -7.50
N PRO A 912 -20.14 -28.27 -8.12
CA PRO A 912 -20.74 -26.94 -8.03
C PRO A 912 -21.24 -26.58 -6.62
N GLN A 913 -21.36 -27.56 -5.74
CA GLN A 913 -21.59 -27.36 -4.31
C GLN A 913 -20.93 -28.50 -3.53
N GLU A 914 -20.10 -28.17 -2.55
CA GLU A 914 -19.57 -29.15 -1.61
C GLU A 914 -19.48 -28.61 -0.18
N THR A 915 -19.51 -29.52 0.80
CA THR A 915 -19.37 -29.21 2.22
C THR A 915 -18.25 -30.07 2.79
N VAL A 916 -17.24 -29.42 3.35
CA VAL A 916 -16.12 -30.09 4.02
C VAL A 916 -16.07 -29.68 5.49
N CYS A 917 -15.77 -30.62 6.38
CA CYS A 917 -15.71 -30.41 7.82
C CYS A 917 -14.37 -30.85 8.41
N VAL A 918 -13.89 -30.12 9.42
CA VAL A 918 -12.69 -30.45 10.19
C VAL A 918 -12.97 -30.40 11.69
N ASN A 919 -12.04 -30.97 12.48
CA ASN A 919 -12.00 -30.86 13.95
C ASN A 919 -13.36 -31.23 14.59
N ASP A 920 -13.81 -32.48 14.35
CA ASP A 920 -15.08 -33.05 14.82
C ASP A 920 -16.31 -32.15 14.56
N ASN A 921 -16.41 -31.62 13.33
CA ASN A 921 -17.46 -30.70 12.90
C ASN A 921 -17.55 -29.40 13.74
N LYS A 922 -16.44 -28.96 14.37
CA LYS A 922 -16.34 -27.60 14.93
C LYS A 922 -16.38 -26.53 13.84
N LEU A 923 -15.82 -26.84 12.67
CA LEU A 923 -15.91 -26.03 11.47
C LEU A 923 -16.36 -26.91 10.30
N CYS A 924 -17.47 -26.54 9.68
CA CYS A 924 -17.91 -27.06 8.39
C CYS A 924 -18.06 -25.89 7.43
N CYS A 925 -17.41 -25.96 6.27
CA CYS A 925 -17.52 -24.96 5.23
C CYS A 925 -18.25 -25.54 4.04
N THR A 926 -19.43 -24.98 3.78
CA THR A 926 -20.16 -25.20 2.53
C THR A 926 -19.74 -24.13 1.55
N VAL A 927 -19.38 -24.57 0.35
CA VAL A 927 -19.02 -23.71 -0.77
C VAL A 927 -19.98 -24.00 -1.92
N GLU A 928 -20.66 -22.96 -2.39
CA GLU A 928 -21.58 -22.99 -3.54
C GLU A 928 -20.99 -22.16 -4.68
N VAL A 929 -20.80 -22.77 -5.85
CA VAL A 929 -20.08 -22.22 -7.00
C VAL A 929 -20.75 -22.61 -8.33
N LYS A 930 -21.51 -21.69 -8.92
CA LYS A 930 -21.80 -21.76 -10.38
C LYS A 930 -20.49 -21.42 -11.11
N LYS A 931 -20.13 -21.97 -12.28
CA LYS A 931 -18.86 -21.66 -13.00
C LYS A 931 -18.88 -22.09 -14.47
N LYS A 932 -17.95 -21.58 -15.30
CA LYS A 932 -17.94 -21.80 -16.77
C LYS A 932 -16.54 -21.83 -17.35
N ASP A 933 -16.03 -22.96 -17.82
CA ASP A 933 -14.70 -22.97 -18.43
C ASP A 933 -14.64 -22.12 -19.71
N LEU A 934 -13.55 -21.37 -19.86
CA LEU A 934 -13.63 -20.04 -20.42
C LEU A 934 -12.41 -19.87 -21.32
N LYS A 935 -12.47 -20.27 -22.60
CA LYS A 935 -11.30 -20.32 -23.52
C LYS A 935 -10.15 -19.31 -23.30
N VAL A 936 -8.99 -19.94 -23.24
CA VAL A 936 -7.76 -19.56 -22.59
C VAL A 936 -6.69 -18.88 -23.46
N PRO A 937 -5.51 -18.46 -22.95
CA PRO A 937 -4.41 -17.97 -23.74
C PRO A 937 -3.31 -19.00 -24.08
N ASP A 938 -2.54 -18.69 -25.12
CA ASP A 938 -1.29 -19.31 -25.55
C ASP A 938 -0.03 -18.96 -24.79
N GLY A 939 0.52 -19.96 -24.11
CA GLY A 939 1.50 -19.68 -23.11
C GLY A 939 0.86 -18.90 -22.01
N ALA A 940 0.01 -19.62 -21.29
CA ALA A 940 -0.75 -19.10 -20.22
C ALA A 940 -1.24 -20.14 -19.21
N VAL A 941 -1.40 -19.64 -18.00
CA VAL A 941 -0.95 -20.23 -16.77
C VAL A 941 -1.90 -19.93 -15.61
N SER A 942 -2.55 -20.94 -15.08
CA SER A 942 -3.83 -20.81 -14.39
C SER A 942 -3.99 -21.52 -13.04
N TYR A 943 -3.61 -20.87 -11.93
CA TYR A 943 -3.69 -21.28 -10.53
C TYR A 943 -4.82 -22.27 -10.21
N LYS A 944 -4.61 -23.21 -9.28
CA LYS A 944 -5.62 -24.09 -8.67
C LYS A 944 -6.30 -23.43 -7.47
N TYR A 945 -7.55 -23.70 -7.13
CA TYR A 945 -8.10 -23.31 -5.82
C TYR A 945 -8.21 -24.59 -5.02
N ALA A 946 -8.36 -24.39 -3.74
CA ALA A 946 -8.97 -25.35 -2.87
C ALA A 946 -9.79 -24.57 -1.87
N LEU A 947 -10.84 -25.20 -1.33
CA LEU A 947 -11.30 -24.83 0.00
C LEU A 947 -10.14 -25.06 1.00
N SER A 948 -9.55 -23.98 1.50
CA SER A 948 -8.74 -23.99 2.71
C SER A 948 -9.66 -24.08 3.92
N LEU A 949 -9.39 -25.07 4.75
CA LEU A 949 -10.18 -25.34 5.92
C LEU A 949 -9.26 -25.58 7.12
N ASN A 950 -9.38 -24.72 8.13
CA ASN A 950 -8.55 -24.77 9.32
C ASN A 950 -9.32 -24.34 10.57
N TYR A 951 -9.14 -25.06 11.67
CA TYR A 951 -9.60 -24.69 13.01
C TYR A 951 -8.59 -25.27 13.99
N THR A 952 -7.61 -24.48 14.42
CA THR A 952 -6.40 -24.98 15.08
C THR A 952 -5.89 -24.03 16.16
N THR A 953 -5.08 -24.57 17.08
CA THR A 953 -4.30 -23.81 18.06
C THR A 953 -2.82 -23.68 17.67
N LYS A 954 -2.45 -24.25 16.51
CA LYS A 954 -1.05 -24.39 16.05
C LYS A 954 -0.59 -23.25 15.13
N LEU A 955 -1.25 -22.09 15.16
CA LEU A 955 -0.69 -20.88 14.56
C LEU A 955 0.49 -20.45 15.44
N TYR A 956 1.68 -20.90 15.04
CA TYR A 956 2.93 -20.71 15.77
C TYR A 956 3.65 -19.48 15.25
N ILE A 957 3.25 -18.31 15.75
CA ILE A 957 3.93 -17.04 15.49
C ILE A 957 4.71 -16.66 16.75
N GLU A 958 6.01 -16.39 16.59
CA GLU A 958 6.93 -15.98 17.66
C GLU A 958 6.77 -16.74 18.99
N ARG A 959 6.73 -18.08 18.90
CA ARG A 959 6.63 -19.03 20.03
C ARG A 959 5.31 -18.98 20.80
N ARG A 960 4.30 -18.25 20.32
CA ARG A 960 2.93 -18.24 20.88
C ARG A 960 2.03 -19.16 20.06
N ASN A 961 1.16 -19.91 20.75
CA ASN A 961 0.10 -20.70 20.13
C ASN A 961 -1.19 -19.86 20.09
N MET A 962 -1.72 -19.65 18.89
CA MET A 962 -2.87 -18.77 18.64
C MET A 962 -4.04 -19.54 18.00
N GLY A 963 -5.27 -19.24 18.42
CA GLY A 963 -6.48 -19.87 17.91
C GLY A 963 -6.88 -19.36 16.53
N GLU A 964 -6.58 -20.11 15.47
CA GLU A 964 -6.82 -19.77 14.06
C GLU A 964 -8.06 -20.50 13.51
N ILE A 965 -8.90 -19.76 12.78
CA ILE A 965 -10.02 -20.27 11.99
C ILE A 965 -9.86 -19.76 10.56
N THR A 966 -9.91 -20.65 9.56
CA THR A 966 -9.95 -20.25 8.14
C THR A 966 -11.02 -21.04 7.41
N CYS A 967 -11.90 -20.34 6.71
CA CYS A 967 -12.95 -20.92 5.88
C CYS A 967 -13.01 -20.13 4.58
N ALA A 968 -12.23 -20.56 3.60
CA ALA A 968 -12.08 -19.79 2.39
C ALA A 968 -11.71 -20.66 1.21
N ILE A 969 -12.16 -20.24 0.04
CA ILE A 969 -11.59 -20.70 -1.19
C ILE A 969 -10.25 -19.96 -1.30
N VAL A 970 -9.16 -20.71 -1.17
CA VAL A 970 -7.81 -20.19 -1.35
C VAL A 970 -7.21 -20.70 -2.62
N ALA A 971 -6.19 -20.01 -3.05
CA ALA A 971 -5.60 -20.24 -4.34
C ALA A 971 -4.21 -20.79 -4.28
N CYS A 972 -3.85 -21.50 -5.33
CA CYS A 972 -2.88 -22.56 -5.36
C CYS A 972 -2.14 -22.58 -6.67
N THR A 973 -0.97 -23.18 -6.60
CA THR A 973 0.10 -23.03 -7.58
C THR A 973 0.54 -24.38 -8.08
N GLY A 974 -0.41 -25.32 -8.16
CA GLY A 974 -0.26 -26.77 -8.30
C GLY A 974 -1.56 -27.40 -8.69
N GLU A 975 -1.52 -28.47 -9.50
CA GLU A 975 -2.53 -29.53 -9.26
C GLU A 975 -2.38 -30.08 -7.82
N ALA A 976 -1.14 -30.13 -7.33
CA ALA A 976 -0.77 -30.50 -5.97
C ALA A 976 -1.22 -29.45 -4.94
N MET A 977 -1.52 -29.87 -3.72
CA MET A 977 -2.17 -29.03 -2.69
C MET A 977 -1.21 -28.24 -1.80
N ASP A 978 0.05 -28.65 -1.70
CA ASP A 978 1.13 -27.89 -1.03
C ASP A 978 1.30 -26.47 -1.61
N THR A 979 1.08 -26.37 -2.91
CA THR A 979 1.06 -25.15 -3.69
C THR A 979 -0.03 -24.15 -3.28
N CYS A 980 -1.04 -24.56 -2.48
CA CYS A 980 -2.13 -23.70 -2.05
C CYS A 980 -1.65 -22.52 -1.21
N GLY A 981 -1.36 -21.46 -1.94
CA GLY A 981 -0.96 -20.14 -1.52
C GLY A 981 0.23 -19.56 -2.33
N ARG A 982 1.13 -20.27 -3.01
CA ARG A 982 2.48 -19.74 -3.40
C ARG A 982 2.62 -18.79 -4.65
N ARG A 983 2.08 -17.55 -4.64
CA ARG A 983 1.95 -16.50 -5.71
C ARG A 983 3.10 -16.42 -6.72
N PHE A 984 2.77 -16.25 -8.00
CA PHE A 984 3.43 -16.95 -9.10
C PHE A 984 4.83 -16.46 -9.59
N HIS A 985 5.35 -15.32 -9.11
CA HIS A 985 6.54 -14.61 -9.59
C HIS A 985 6.50 -14.20 -11.07
N THR A 986 5.33 -13.78 -11.46
CA THR A 986 5.05 -13.24 -12.77
C THR A 986 3.75 -12.49 -12.66
N GLU A 987 3.70 -11.23 -13.04
CA GLU A 987 2.44 -10.55 -13.31
C GLU A 987 1.76 -11.07 -14.60
N ASN A 988 2.27 -12.07 -15.31
CA ASN A 988 1.73 -12.45 -16.60
C ASN A 988 0.43 -13.26 -16.50
N VAL A 989 -0.69 -12.90 -15.85
CA VAL A 989 -1.97 -13.61 -16.08
C VAL A 989 -2.71 -12.83 -17.09
N ALA A 990 -3.53 -13.61 -17.74
CA ALA A 990 -4.84 -13.15 -17.97
C ALA A 990 -5.71 -14.37 -17.63
N PRO A 991 -6.81 -14.17 -16.90
CA PRO A 991 -7.69 -15.17 -16.27
C PRO A 991 -8.26 -16.19 -17.25
N GLY A 992 -9.10 -17.11 -16.78
CA GLY A 992 -9.73 -18.02 -17.71
C GLY A 992 -10.81 -18.93 -17.19
N ILE A 993 -11.31 -18.66 -16.00
CA ILE A 993 -12.62 -19.13 -15.56
C ILE A 993 -13.21 -18.03 -14.67
N GLU A 994 -14.48 -18.17 -14.36
CA GLU A 994 -15.30 -17.39 -13.45
C GLU A 994 -16.06 -18.49 -12.72
N PHE A 995 -16.28 -18.31 -11.42
CA PHE A 995 -17.59 -18.76 -10.96
C PHE A 995 -18.61 -17.80 -11.56
N GLU A 996 -19.89 -18.13 -11.61
CA GLU A 996 -20.97 -17.14 -11.73
C GLU A 996 -21.59 -16.84 -10.37
N HIS A 997 -21.24 -17.56 -9.29
CA HIS A 997 -21.69 -17.26 -7.93
C HIS A 997 -20.67 -17.75 -6.91
N ILE A 998 -20.49 -17.05 -5.78
CA ILE A 998 -19.98 -17.71 -4.56
C ILE A 998 -20.93 -17.44 -3.42
N LYS A 999 -21.17 -18.51 -2.67
CA LYS A 999 -21.55 -18.41 -1.27
C LYS A 999 -20.72 -19.38 -0.45
N ILE A 1000 -19.97 -18.85 0.52
CA ILE A 1000 -19.17 -19.64 1.46
C ILE A 1000 -19.79 -19.50 2.83
N THR A 1001 -20.34 -20.60 3.35
CA THR A 1001 -20.96 -20.66 4.68
C THR A 1001 -20.03 -21.40 5.64
N ALA A 1002 -19.36 -20.66 6.52
CA ALA A 1002 -18.65 -21.21 7.68
C ALA A 1002 -19.66 -21.50 8.80
N LYS A 1003 -20.05 -22.76 8.95
CA LYS A 1003 -20.77 -23.23 10.13
C LYS A 1003 -19.76 -23.53 11.25
N ILE A 1004 -19.77 -22.68 12.27
CA ILE A 1004 -18.85 -22.72 13.41
C ILE A 1004 -19.59 -23.15 14.67
N ARG A 1005 -18.95 -23.97 15.51
CA ARG A 1005 -19.35 -24.29 16.89
C ARG A 1005 -18.34 -23.73 17.87
N SER A 1006 -18.78 -22.83 18.75
CA SER A 1006 -18.00 -22.35 19.89
C SER A 1006 -18.89 -22.22 21.13
N ASP A 1007 -18.32 -22.49 22.30
CA ASP A 1007 -18.98 -22.34 23.60
C ASP A 1007 -18.95 -20.88 24.10
N LYS A 1008 -18.13 -20.01 23.48
CA LYS A 1008 -17.97 -18.58 23.79
C LYS A 1008 -17.85 -17.76 22.50
N PHE A 1009 -18.98 -17.38 21.89
CA PHE A 1009 -18.93 -16.55 20.68
C PHE A 1009 -18.50 -15.10 20.92
N GLU A 1010 -18.46 -14.62 22.18
CA GLU A 1010 -17.82 -13.34 22.52
C GLU A 1010 -16.29 -13.34 22.30
N ASP A 1011 -15.67 -14.52 22.42
CA ASP A 1011 -14.24 -14.77 22.22
C ASP A 1011 -13.90 -15.21 20.79
N VAL A 1012 -14.90 -15.37 19.92
CA VAL A 1012 -14.71 -15.59 18.49
C VAL A 1012 -14.83 -14.26 17.74
N MET A 1013 -13.92 -14.01 16.81
CA MET A 1013 -14.06 -12.95 15.81
C MET A 1013 -13.81 -13.55 14.43
N ILE A 1014 -14.85 -13.60 13.60
CA ILE A 1014 -14.74 -13.92 12.19
C ILE A 1014 -14.75 -12.62 11.40
N GLN A 1015 -13.94 -12.55 10.36
CA GLN A 1015 -13.80 -11.38 9.51
C GLN A 1015 -13.70 -11.78 8.04
N PRO A 1016 -14.13 -10.91 7.12
CA PRO A 1016 -13.93 -11.18 5.70
C PRO A 1016 -12.42 -11.31 5.45
N ASN A 1017 -12.01 -12.45 4.90
CA ASN A 1017 -10.70 -12.57 4.28
C ASN A 1017 -10.89 -12.63 2.78
N THR A 1018 -11.09 -11.44 2.23
CA THR A 1018 -11.47 -11.18 0.84
C THR A 1018 -10.33 -10.48 0.14
N VAL A 1019 -9.91 -11.09 -0.96
CA VAL A 1019 -8.63 -10.90 -1.61
C VAL A 1019 -8.73 -11.06 -3.19
N THR A 1020 -8.98 -10.06 -4.12
CA THR A 1020 -8.79 -9.84 -5.66
C THR A 1020 -7.52 -9.13 -6.37
N THR A 1021 -6.44 -9.74 -6.79
CA THR A 1021 -5.13 -9.33 -7.42
C THR A 1021 -3.94 -8.48 -6.83
N GLY A 1022 -4.00 -7.81 -5.65
CA GLY A 1022 -2.92 -7.58 -4.64
C GLY A 1022 -2.65 -6.11 -4.15
N LEU A 1023 -2.71 -5.85 -2.82
CA LEU A 1023 -2.66 -4.61 -1.95
C LEU A 1023 -3.89 -3.97 -1.01
N LEU A 1024 -5.24 -3.87 -1.26
CA LEU A 1024 -6.49 -3.74 -0.40
C LEU A 1024 -7.66 -4.81 -0.45
N PRO A 1025 -8.42 -5.27 0.56
CA PRO A 1025 -9.48 -6.24 0.29
C PRO A 1025 -10.56 -5.60 -0.59
N PHE A 1026 -11.42 -6.48 -1.09
CA PHE A 1026 -12.62 -6.09 -1.79
C PHE A 1026 -13.30 -4.92 -1.09
N ASP A 1027 -13.79 -3.95 -1.86
CA ASP A 1027 -14.73 -2.97 -1.34
C ASP A 1027 -15.91 -3.73 -0.73
N VAL A 1028 -16.40 -3.22 0.40
CA VAL A 1028 -17.53 -3.79 1.13
C VAL A 1028 -18.84 -3.72 0.35
N SER A 1029 -18.86 -3.02 -0.79
CA SER A 1029 -19.94 -3.13 -1.79
C SER A 1029 -20.01 -4.50 -2.48
N ASN A 1030 -18.90 -5.22 -2.54
CA ASN A 1030 -18.70 -6.36 -3.45
C ASN A 1030 -18.95 -7.72 -2.80
N TYR A 1031 -18.89 -7.78 -1.49
CA TYR A 1031 -19.28 -8.94 -0.70
C TYR A 1031 -20.19 -8.51 0.44
N THR A 1032 -21.13 -9.37 0.78
CA THR A 1032 -21.81 -9.30 2.07
C THR A 1032 -21.21 -10.39 2.97
N LEU A 1033 -20.84 -10.03 4.20
CA LEU A 1033 -20.61 -11.01 5.26
C LEU A 1033 -21.80 -10.92 6.22
N THR A 1034 -22.50 -12.04 6.39
CA THR A 1034 -23.67 -12.14 7.26
C THR A 1034 -23.45 -13.17 8.36
N GLU A 1035 -23.87 -12.82 9.58
CA GLU A 1035 -23.87 -13.72 10.73
C GLU A 1035 -25.32 -14.15 11.01
N THR A 1036 -25.56 -15.45 11.10
CA THR A 1036 -26.88 -16.01 11.47
C THR A 1036 -26.71 -17.08 12.54
N ASP A 1037 -27.46 -16.94 13.63
CA ASP A 1037 -27.55 -17.98 14.65
C ASP A 1037 -28.25 -19.22 14.08
N VAL A 1038 -27.66 -20.39 14.30
CA VAL A 1038 -28.26 -21.67 13.94
C VAL A 1038 -28.62 -22.40 15.23
N PHE A 1039 -29.90 -22.74 15.39
CA PHE A 1039 -30.42 -23.41 16.58
C PHE A 1039 -30.83 -24.88 16.30
N PRO A 1040 -29.88 -25.80 16.01
CA PRO A 1040 -30.19 -27.22 15.89
C PRO A 1040 -30.32 -27.85 17.29
N ASP A 1041 -31.55 -27.99 17.77
CA ASP A 1041 -31.93 -28.75 18.97
C ASP A 1041 -31.06 -28.52 20.23
N GLN A 1042 -31.14 -27.29 20.74
CA GLN A 1042 -30.96 -26.89 22.16
C GLN A 1042 -29.65 -27.28 22.89
N SER A 1043 -28.64 -27.82 22.20
CA SER A 1043 -27.48 -28.47 22.83
C SER A 1043 -26.12 -27.89 22.47
N TYR A 1044 -26.01 -27.13 21.37
CA TYR A 1044 -24.78 -26.47 20.95
C TYR A 1044 -25.10 -25.13 20.29
N ASN A 1045 -24.33 -24.10 20.63
CA ASN A 1045 -24.35 -22.85 19.88
C ASN A 1045 -23.62 -23.08 18.55
N TYR A 1046 -24.34 -22.92 17.44
CA TYR A 1046 -23.76 -22.85 16.11
C TYR A 1046 -24.06 -21.48 15.51
N LYS A 1047 -23.08 -20.89 14.82
CA LYS A 1047 -23.28 -19.72 13.98
C LYS A 1047 -22.84 -20.03 12.56
N ASN A 1048 -23.64 -19.61 11.59
CA ASN A 1048 -23.25 -19.56 10.20
C ASN A 1048 -22.74 -18.15 9.91
N PHE A 1049 -21.48 -18.04 9.54
CA PHE A 1049 -20.92 -16.86 8.90
C PHE A 1049 -20.93 -17.12 7.40
N THR A 1050 -21.71 -16.35 6.66
CA THR A 1050 -21.89 -16.53 5.21
C THR A 1050 -21.31 -15.33 4.51
N ILE A 1051 -20.29 -15.56 3.68
CA ILE A 1051 -19.77 -14.55 2.77
C ILE A 1051 -20.19 -14.86 1.34
N GLU A 1052 -20.86 -13.90 0.73
CA GLU A 1052 -21.49 -14.00 -0.58
C GLU A 1052 -21.18 -12.74 -1.38
N SER A 1053 -20.77 -12.94 -2.62
CA SER A 1053 -20.40 -11.86 -3.53
C SER A 1053 -21.59 -11.27 -4.27
N THR A 1054 -21.67 -9.95 -4.29
CA THR A 1054 -22.73 -9.18 -4.95
C THR A 1054 -22.43 -8.91 -6.43
N THR A 1055 -21.15 -8.94 -6.78
CA THR A 1055 -20.59 -8.80 -8.12
C THR A 1055 -19.81 -10.07 -8.50
N THR A 1056 -19.02 -10.01 -9.57
CA THR A 1056 -18.13 -11.08 -10.04
C THR A 1056 -16.80 -11.15 -9.31
N VAL A 1057 -16.39 -12.23 -8.65
CA VAL A 1057 -15.31 -12.12 -7.64
C VAL A 1057 -13.81 -12.08 -8.13
N SER A 1058 -13.36 -11.01 -8.82
CA SER A 1058 -12.27 -10.83 -9.86
C SER A 1058 -11.64 -12.02 -10.54
N GLU A 1059 -11.22 -12.95 -9.75
CA GLU A 1059 -9.82 -13.17 -9.45
C GLU A 1059 -9.72 -12.84 -7.98
N PHE A 1060 -9.36 -13.82 -7.16
CA PHE A 1060 -9.29 -13.75 -5.70
C PHE A 1060 -8.41 -14.90 -5.24
N LEU A 1061 -7.71 -14.81 -4.09
CA LEU A 1061 -6.85 -15.90 -3.56
C LEU A 1061 -7.11 -16.27 -2.12
N VAL A 1062 -7.87 -15.44 -1.45
CA VAL A 1062 -8.78 -15.84 -0.40
C VAL A 1062 -10.10 -15.16 -0.73
N PHE A 1063 -11.17 -15.91 -0.90
CA PHE A 1063 -12.49 -15.36 -0.67
C PHE A 1063 -13.14 -16.30 0.32
N GLY A 1064 -13.72 -15.72 1.36
CA GLY A 1064 -13.98 -16.45 2.58
C GLY A 1064 -13.67 -15.61 3.79
N MET A 1065 -13.29 -16.31 4.85
CA MET A 1065 -13.16 -15.75 6.18
C MET A 1065 -11.87 -16.24 6.83
N PHE A 1066 -11.18 -15.29 7.46
CA PHE A 1066 -10.20 -15.53 8.50
C PHE A 1066 -10.89 -15.28 9.84
N GLY A 1067 -10.42 -15.91 10.89
CA GLY A 1067 -11.01 -15.76 12.20
C GLY A 1067 -10.07 -16.15 13.32
N ARG A 1068 -10.37 -15.61 14.49
CA ARG A 1068 -9.65 -15.88 15.73
C ARG A 1068 -10.62 -16.36 16.79
N ASP A 1069 -10.22 -17.42 17.47
CA ASP A 1069 -10.86 -17.92 18.68
C ASP A 1069 -9.92 -17.63 19.84
N PHE A 1070 -10.11 -16.47 20.47
CA PHE A 1070 -9.25 -15.99 21.56
C PHE A 1070 -9.38 -16.86 22.83
N SER A 1071 -10.36 -17.77 22.88
CA SER A 1071 -10.47 -18.76 23.96
C SER A 1071 -9.46 -19.91 23.84
N MET A 1072 -8.79 -20.03 22.67
CA MET A 1072 -7.75 -21.02 22.41
C MET A 1072 -6.31 -20.47 22.53
N ASP A 1073 -6.13 -19.17 22.80
CA ASP A 1073 -4.81 -18.55 23.01
C ASP A 1073 -4.27 -18.92 24.42
N HIS A 1074 -3.08 -19.52 24.51
CA HIS A 1074 -2.57 -20.08 25.79
C HIS A 1074 -2.09 -19.02 26.80
N ASP A 1075 -2.76 -18.96 27.96
CA ASP A 1075 -2.23 -18.67 29.30
C ASP A 1075 -1.27 -17.47 29.50
N LYS A 1076 -1.51 -16.32 28.84
CA LYS A 1076 -0.84 -15.05 29.20
C LYS A 1076 -1.75 -13.83 29.43
N MET A 1077 -2.99 -13.83 28.95
CA MET A 1077 -3.80 -12.59 28.86
C MET A 1077 -5.04 -12.52 29.77
N GLU A 1078 -5.48 -13.63 30.38
CA GLU A 1078 -6.70 -13.60 31.20
C GLU A 1078 -6.59 -12.70 32.44
N ASP A 1079 -5.43 -12.64 33.12
CA ASP A 1079 -5.33 -11.87 34.38
C ASP A 1079 -5.41 -10.35 34.17
N ILE A 1080 -4.86 -9.82 33.08
CA ILE A 1080 -5.01 -8.39 32.72
C ILE A 1080 -6.48 -8.08 32.34
N ALA A 1081 -7.18 -9.00 31.67
CA ALA A 1081 -8.61 -8.84 31.41
C ALA A 1081 -9.45 -8.89 32.70
N ARG A 1082 -9.19 -9.86 33.60
CA ARG A 1082 -9.82 -9.99 34.92
C ARG A 1082 -9.58 -8.75 35.80
N PHE A 1083 -8.42 -8.09 35.70
CA PHE A 1083 -8.12 -6.84 36.40
C PHE A 1083 -9.10 -5.73 35.98
N HIS A 1084 -9.28 -5.50 34.68
CA HIS A 1084 -10.16 -4.44 34.19
C HIS A 1084 -11.63 -4.71 34.52
N GLU A 1085 -12.09 -5.95 34.45
CA GLU A 1085 -13.44 -6.34 34.89
C GLU A 1085 -13.67 -6.12 36.40
N LYS A 1086 -12.68 -6.43 37.25
CA LYS A 1086 -12.73 -6.09 38.69
C LYS A 1086 -12.78 -4.57 38.90
N SER A 1087 -12.00 -3.80 38.14
CA SER A 1087 -11.98 -2.34 38.24
C SER A 1087 -13.35 -1.71 37.89
N LYS A 1088 -14.04 -2.24 36.87
CA LYS A 1088 -15.41 -1.82 36.51
C LYS A 1088 -16.42 -2.14 37.60
N ARG A 1089 -16.35 -3.32 38.23
CA ARG A 1089 -17.24 -3.67 39.35
C ARG A 1089 -17.05 -2.73 40.54
N ASN A 1090 -15.82 -2.32 40.85
CA ASN A 1090 -15.53 -1.37 41.93
C ASN A 1090 -15.91 0.08 41.58
N LYS A 1091 -15.91 0.48 40.30
CA LYS A 1091 -16.43 1.80 39.87
C LYS A 1091 -17.94 1.94 39.98
N ASN A 1092 -18.68 0.83 40.01
CA ASN A 1092 -20.13 0.82 40.25
C ASN A 1092 -20.49 0.67 41.75
N SER A 1093 -19.53 0.88 42.66
CA SER A 1093 -19.71 0.73 44.11
C SER A 1093 -19.07 1.86 44.94
N VAL A 1094 -19.00 3.07 44.37
CA VAL A 1094 -18.58 4.33 45.03
C VAL A 1094 -19.54 5.44 44.62
#